data_AF-A0A959TLQ5-F1
#
_entry.id   AF-A0A959TLQ5-F1
#
_cell.length_a   1.000
_cell.length_b   1.000
_cell.length_c   1.000
_cell.angle_alpha   90.00
_cell.angle_beta   90.00
_cell.angle_gamma   90.00
#
_symmetry.space_group_name_H-M   'P 1'
#
loop_
_entity.id
_entity.type
_entity.pdbx_description
1 polymer ?
#
loop_
_entity_poly.entity_id
_entity_poly.type
_entity_poly.pdbx_seq_one_letter_code
_entity_poly.pdbx_strand_id
1 'polypeptide(L)'
;GSDDVNKIIDVVQWGTQQWSDMTFMFRSCENIQVSASDAPDLSACTSLAGMFRGSNNFNSSIGPWDVSHITNMTGMFQQADAFDQDLSAWDVSSVSLMSDMFFGANAFDRDLSSWDISSLSDATDMFSNSGLSTANYDLLLNGWSTLDPGETTVPSGVPFAAADATFCAGWSGRVDLIDLHGWSITDAGLGCPNGELFVTTWQTTTANESITIPTTGSGYDYFVDWGDGAFTARSDADASTDATHIYASAGSHTVAINGSFPRIYFNGAGDRNKILDVTQWGSNSWSSMSQAFRGCNNLQISATDAPDLSNCTDMGSAFRQSTGFNSPLATWDVSHIAQFANCFRDSPQFDQELGAWDMSSATNLASMFQGATAFNRELDSWDVHQVNSFLGMFNGAQSFDRSLASWNIEHAIQMGNMFTNTSLSTDNYDSILIGWATLDPGESGIPTNLVLGANASYYCAGEAAHDLLTGTYGWTITDLGPEPGCHPLTLSLRAFLQGPYDSGSGLMNDGLRNNGLVPVGEPYSALGYTQVGGGGETTTASVLALAGNDAVVDWVFLELRNKDNNTLVEATRCALLQRDGDVVDVDGTSPVSFDAPADDYYIAVHHRNHLGVMTLNTVALTASPTTVDLTDGSTATYGTNAQNTVSGTLVLWSGNVVDDAFIKYAGANNDRDPILVAIGGTIPTATTTGYLPTDVNMDGTVKYAGANNDRDPILVNIGGTVPTAVRTEQLP
;
A
#
# COMPACT_ATOMS: atom_id res chain seq x y z
N GLY A 1 29.10 64.75 12.01
CA GLY A 1 30.14 64.64 10.98
C GLY A 1 30.62 66.03 10.62
N SER A 2 31.89 66.16 10.26
CA SER A 2 32.38 67.33 9.53
C SER A 2 31.86 67.29 8.09
N ASP A 3 31.91 68.41 7.36
CA ASP A 3 31.54 68.50 5.94
C ASP A 3 32.46 67.67 5.00
N ASP A 4 33.46 66.96 5.56
CA ASP A 4 34.54 66.30 4.82
C ASP A 4 34.49 64.77 4.87
N VAL A 5 33.52 64.15 5.57
CA VAL A 5 33.47 62.69 5.78
C VAL A 5 33.51 61.86 4.48
N ASN A 6 32.99 62.41 3.38
CA ASN A 6 32.97 61.73 2.08
C ASN A 6 34.14 62.12 1.15
N LYS A 7 35.07 62.97 1.61
CA LYS A 7 36.23 63.43 0.81
C LYS A 7 37.43 62.48 0.90
N ILE A 8 37.55 61.74 2.00
CA ILE A 8 38.54 60.66 2.09
C ILE A 8 37.95 59.41 1.43
N ILE A 9 38.64 58.91 0.41
CA ILE A 9 38.13 57.82 -0.44
C ILE A 9 39.06 56.60 -0.45
N ASP A 10 40.32 56.76 -0.06
CA ASP A 10 41.28 55.66 -0.06
C ASP A 10 42.43 55.91 0.92
N VAL A 11 42.83 54.87 1.66
CA VAL A 11 44.12 54.78 2.35
C VAL A 11 45.04 53.94 1.49
N VAL A 12 45.93 54.61 0.75
CA VAL A 12 46.89 53.95 -0.16
C VAL A 12 48.18 53.49 0.53
N GLN A 13 48.46 53.99 1.74
CA GLN A 13 49.62 53.61 2.56
C GLN A 13 49.46 54.10 4.01
N TRP A 14 49.78 53.26 5.00
CA TRP A 14 49.77 53.62 6.44
C TRP A 14 51.08 54.25 6.91
N GLY A 15 52.20 53.84 6.32
CA GLY A 15 53.53 54.33 6.66
C GLY A 15 54.06 53.79 7.99
N THR A 16 55.02 54.49 8.59
CA THR A 16 55.69 54.06 9.84
C THR A 16 55.09 54.71 11.08
N GLN A 17 53.86 55.21 11.01
CA GLN A 17 53.23 55.89 12.14
C GLN A 17 52.67 54.87 13.11
N GLN A 18 53.03 55.03 14.38
CA GLN A 18 52.45 54.28 15.48
C GLN A 18 51.14 54.98 15.90
N TRP A 19 50.01 54.34 15.68
CA TRP A 19 48.70 54.91 15.99
C TRP A 19 48.33 54.61 17.44
N SER A 20 48.06 55.65 18.24
CA SER A 20 47.69 55.49 19.65
C SER A 20 46.18 55.43 19.89
N ASP A 21 45.37 55.90 18.94
CA ASP A 21 43.91 55.92 18.99
C ASP A 21 43.34 56.01 17.56
N MET A 22 42.48 55.07 17.19
CA MET A 22 41.76 55.06 15.89
C MET A 22 40.24 55.06 16.09
N THR A 23 39.78 55.41 17.29
CA THR A 23 38.37 55.50 17.64
C THR A 23 37.65 56.47 16.69
N PHE A 24 36.60 55.98 16.03
CA PHE A 24 35.80 56.72 15.03
C PHE A 24 36.57 57.30 13.84
N MET A 25 37.80 56.84 13.56
CA MET A 25 38.69 57.46 12.56
C MET A 25 38.05 57.63 11.18
N PHE A 26 37.30 56.61 10.70
CA PHE A 26 36.59 56.62 9.43
C PHE A 26 35.07 56.52 9.61
N ARG A 27 34.54 57.00 10.73
CA ARG A 27 33.09 56.98 10.98
C ARG A 27 32.35 57.78 9.90
N SER A 28 31.33 57.15 9.32
CA SER A 28 30.46 57.71 8.27
C SER A 28 31.19 58.15 7.01
N CYS A 29 32.36 57.56 6.74
CA CYS A 29 33.10 57.82 5.51
C CYS A 29 32.60 56.86 4.42
N GLU A 30 31.53 57.24 3.72
CA GLU A 30 30.80 56.33 2.81
C GLU A 30 31.64 55.84 1.62
N ASN A 31 32.67 56.58 1.23
CA ASN A 31 33.50 56.30 0.06
C ASN A 31 34.85 55.66 0.42
N ILE A 32 35.14 55.42 1.72
CA ILE A 32 36.47 54.98 2.14
C ILE A 32 36.77 53.57 1.63
N GLN A 33 37.99 53.42 1.10
CA GLN A 33 38.62 52.14 0.79
C GLN A 33 40.00 52.09 1.47
N VAL A 34 40.58 50.90 1.55
CA VAL A 34 41.97 50.68 1.97
C VAL A 34 42.65 49.84 0.91
N SER A 35 43.33 50.50 -0.03
CA SER A 35 44.18 49.85 -1.05
C SER A 35 45.64 49.68 -0.63
N ALA A 36 45.98 50.12 0.59
CA ALA A 36 47.31 50.01 1.17
C ALA A 36 47.86 48.58 1.14
N SER A 37 49.12 48.45 0.74
CA SER A 37 49.86 47.18 0.80
C SER A 37 50.53 46.92 2.15
N ASP A 38 50.62 47.95 3.00
CA ASP A 38 51.09 47.86 4.39
C ASP A 38 49.92 47.82 5.39
N ALA A 39 50.19 47.42 6.63
CA ALA A 39 49.23 47.43 7.74
C ALA A 39 49.56 48.58 8.72
N PRO A 40 48.57 49.13 9.44
CA PRO A 40 48.83 50.13 10.47
C PRO A 40 49.64 49.53 11.63
N ASP A 41 50.60 50.28 12.18
CA ASP A 41 51.25 49.92 13.45
C ASP A 41 50.31 50.28 14.61
N LEU A 42 49.61 49.26 15.12
CA LEU A 42 48.64 49.35 16.22
C LEU A 42 49.26 49.08 17.60
N SER A 43 50.59 48.97 17.72
CA SER A 43 51.25 48.58 18.97
C SER A 43 51.07 49.57 20.14
N ALA A 44 50.62 50.80 19.88
CA ALA A 44 50.23 51.77 20.91
C ALA A 44 48.71 52.00 21.01
N CYS A 45 47.92 51.34 20.16
CA CYS A 45 46.47 51.45 20.13
C CYS A 45 45.85 50.45 21.08
N THR A 46 44.80 50.85 21.79
CA THR A 46 44.02 49.94 22.65
C THR A 46 42.57 49.79 22.20
N SER A 47 42.11 50.65 21.28
CA SER A 47 40.72 50.67 20.81
C SER A 47 40.59 51.02 19.33
N LEU A 48 39.76 50.23 18.64
CA LEU A 48 39.28 50.48 17.27
C LEU A 48 37.79 50.83 17.26
N ALA A 49 37.25 51.31 18.39
CA ALA A 49 35.83 51.52 18.58
C ALA A 49 35.24 52.44 17.50
N GLY A 50 34.19 51.97 16.83
CA GLY A 50 33.49 52.71 15.80
C GLY A 50 34.31 53.17 14.60
N MET A 51 35.50 52.59 14.37
CA MET A 51 36.42 53.03 13.33
C MET A 51 35.76 53.15 11.94
N PHE A 52 34.91 52.20 11.56
CA PHE A 52 34.18 52.17 10.28
C PHE A 52 32.66 52.31 10.44
N ARG A 53 32.20 52.82 11.60
CA ARG A 53 30.77 52.94 11.88
C ARG A 53 30.05 53.80 10.84
N GLY A 54 29.01 53.26 10.19
CA GLY A 54 28.20 53.94 9.17
C GLY A 54 28.93 54.20 7.86
N SER A 55 30.03 53.49 7.59
CA SER A 55 30.75 53.54 6.32
C SER A 55 30.19 52.48 5.39
N ASN A 56 28.97 52.71 4.88
CA ASN A 56 28.12 51.69 4.29
C ASN A 56 28.75 50.95 3.08
N ASN A 57 29.66 51.56 2.32
CA ASN A 57 30.33 50.90 1.17
C ASN A 57 31.73 50.34 1.50
N PHE A 58 32.15 50.38 2.77
CA PHE A 58 33.46 49.86 3.17
C PHE A 58 33.47 48.33 3.12
N ASN A 59 34.36 47.75 2.32
CA ASN A 59 34.55 46.30 2.22
C ASN A 59 36.01 45.95 1.83
N SER A 60 36.97 46.80 2.19
CA SER A 60 38.38 46.54 1.89
C SER A 60 38.98 45.54 2.87
N SER A 61 39.89 44.68 2.39
CA SER A 61 40.52 43.65 3.23
C SER A 61 41.40 44.27 4.31
N ILE A 62 41.18 43.83 5.55
CA ILE A 62 41.91 44.24 6.76
C ILE A 62 42.38 43.05 7.60
N GLY A 63 42.23 41.83 7.07
CA GLY A 63 42.69 40.59 7.73
C GLY A 63 44.15 40.61 8.18
N PRO A 64 45.10 41.22 7.43
CA PRO A 64 46.52 41.28 7.85
C PRO A 64 46.84 42.21 9.04
N TRP A 65 45.87 42.93 9.61
CA TRP A 65 46.14 43.83 10.74
C TRP A 65 46.45 43.05 12.01
N ASP A 66 47.50 43.45 12.72
CA ASP A 66 47.81 42.90 14.05
C ASP A 66 46.93 43.57 15.10
N VAL A 67 45.92 42.84 15.57
CA VAL A 67 44.95 43.30 16.57
C VAL A 67 45.14 42.63 17.95
N SER A 68 46.23 41.87 18.14
CA SER A 68 46.47 41.02 19.32
C SER A 68 46.49 41.74 20.68
N HIS A 69 46.66 43.07 20.67
CA HIS A 69 46.66 43.93 21.87
C HIS A 69 45.43 44.84 22.01
N ILE A 70 44.50 44.80 21.04
CA ILE A 70 43.29 45.62 21.07
C ILE A 70 42.33 45.06 22.13
N THR A 71 41.73 45.96 22.92
CA THR A 71 40.84 45.57 24.02
C THR A 71 39.38 45.98 23.79
N ASN A 72 39.14 46.93 22.87
CA ASN A 72 37.82 47.50 22.61
C ASN A 72 37.58 47.68 21.10
N MET A 73 36.61 46.93 20.56
CA MET A 73 36.12 46.99 19.18
C MET A 73 34.64 47.39 19.10
N THR A 74 34.09 48.03 20.15
CA THR A 74 32.68 48.44 20.20
C THR A 74 32.27 49.20 18.95
N GLY A 75 31.26 48.68 18.24
CA GLY A 75 30.68 49.29 17.05
C GLY A 75 31.62 49.45 15.86
N MET A 76 32.76 48.74 15.79
CA MET A 76 33.79 48.95 14.77
C MET A 76 33.23 48.97 13.34
N PHE A 77 32.30 48.06 13.02
CA PHE A 77 31.61 47.94 11.72
C PHE A 77 30.11 48.20 11.82
N GLN A 78 29.64 48.87 12.88
CA GLN A 78 28.22 49.17 13.05
C GLN A 78 27.69 49.94 11.84
N GLN A 79 26.66 49.42 11.16
CA GLN A 79 26.06 49.96 9.93
C GLN A 79 27.03 50.05 8.74
N ALA A 80 28.08 49.23 8.70
CA ALA A 80 28.91 49.06 7.52
C ALA A 80 28.27 48.03 6.57
N ASP A 81 27.17 48.43 5.91
CA ASP A 81 26.28 47.54 5.16
C ASP A 81 26.99 46.55 4.21
N ALA A 82 28.03 46.98 3.50
CA ALA A 82 28.75 46.18 2.51
C ALA A 82 29.91 45.34 3.07
N PHE A 83 30.21 45.42 4.36
CA PHE A 83 31.38 44.77 4.94
C PHE A 83 31.18 43.25 5.07
N ASP A 84 32.03 42.47 4.41
CA ASP A 84 32.00 41.00 4.39
C ASP A 84 33.41 40.42 4.16
N GLN A 85 34.42 40.98 4.83
CA GLN A 85 35.80 40.52 4.71
C GLN A 85 36.13 39.44 5.75
N ASP A 86 37.03 38.53 5.38
CA ASP A 86 37.52 37.48 6.26
C ASP A 86 38.39 38.06 7.40
N LEU A 87 37.97 37.75 8.63
CA LEU A 87 38.62 38.14 9.89
C LEU A 87 39.03 36.93 10.75
N SER A 88 38.97 35.71 10.20
CA SER A 88 39.26 34.47 10.94
C SER A 88 40.69 34.41 11.49
N ALA A 89 41.64 35.12 10.87
CA ALA A 89 43.04 35.18 11.27
C ALA A 89 43.35 36.22 12.36
N TRP A 90 42.36 37.02 12.79
CA TRP A 90 42.57 38.00 13.86
C TRP A 90 42.73 37.32 15.22
N ASP A 91 43.79 37.70 15.94
CA ASP A 91 43.95 37.36 17.35
C ASP A 91 43.13 38.34 18.19
N VAL A 92 41.93 37.91 18.59
CA VAL A 92 41.01 38.69 19.43
C VAL A 92 41.07 38.30 20.92
N SER A 93 42.07 37.50 21.34
CA SER A 93 42.20 36.98 22.70
C SER A 93 42.25 38.06 23.80
N SER A 94 42.64 39.28 23.44
CA SER A 94 42.68 40.45 24.34
C SER A 94 41.41 41.33 24.29
N VAL A 95 40.50 41.11 23.34
CA VAL A 95 39.33 41.97 23.12
C VAL A 95 38.25 41.64 24.15
N SER A 96 37.85 42.65 24.93
CA SER A 96 36.86 42.49 26.00
C SER A 96 35.50 43.10 25.69
N LEU A 97 35.45 44.06 24.76
CA LEU A 97 34.24 44.81 24.38
C LEU A 97 34.02 44.73 22.87
N MET A 98 32.94 44.04 22.46
CA MET A 98 32.51 43.87 21.07
C MET A 98 31.03 44.27 20.86
N SER A 99 30.44 45.01 21.80
CA SER A 99 29.08 45.51 21.65
C SER A 99 28.89 46.27 20.33
N ASP A 100 27.77 46.04 19.65
CA ASP A 100 27.42 46.60 18.34
C ASP A 100 28.41 46.34 17.18
N MET A 101 29.45 45.49 17.34
CA MET A 101 30.58 45.43 16.40
C MET A 101 30.15 45.25 14.94
N PHE A 102 29.18 44.38 14.66
CA PHE A 102 28.59 44.13 13.34
C PHE A 102 27.09 44.50 13.27
N PHE A 103 26.59 45.31 14.21
CA PHE A 103 25.19 45.72 14.22
C PHE A 103 24.81 46.40 12.91
N GLY A 104 23.84 45.86 12.17
CA GLY A 104 23.45 46.42 10.87
C GLY A 104 24.46 46.21 9.74
N ALA A 105 25.48 45.37 9.89
CA ALA A 105 26.39 44.98 8.81
C ALA A 105 25.70 43.92 7.93
N ASN A 106 24.79 44.37 7.07
CA ASN A 106 23.85 43.52 6.32
C ASN A 106 24.51 42.45 5.42
N ALA A 107 25.72 42.69 4.94
CA ALA A 107 26.45 41.74 4.09
C ALA A 107 27.33 40.75 4.87
N PHE A 108 27.52 40.95 6.18
CA PHE A 108 28.51 40.20 6.95
C PHE A 108 28.04 38.76 7.20
N ASP A 109 28.71 37.78 6.59
CA ASP A 109 28.42 36.35 6.72
C ASP A 109 29.71 35.52 6.70
N ARG A 110 30.54 35.69 7.75
CA ARG A 110 31.83 35.01 7.88
C ARG A 110 31.90 34.12 9.10
N ASP A 111 32.68 33.05 8.94
CA ASP A 111 33.01 32.12 10.02
C ASP A 111 34.01 32.78 10.99
N LEU A 112 33.57 32.94 12.24
CA LEU A 112 34.34 33.47 13.37
C LEU A 112 34.45 32.46 14.51
N SER A 113 34.17 31.17 14.23
CA SER A 113 34.17 30.11 15.23
C SER A 113 35.53 29.88 15.89
N SER A 114 36.63 30.25 15.21
CA SER A 114 38.01 30.08 15.68
C SER A 114 38.56 31.25 16.51
N TRP A 115 37.74 32.25 16.83
CA TRP A 115 38.17 33.37 17.64
C TRP A 115 38.32 32.98 19.10
N ASP A 116 39.51 33.20 19.67
CA ASP A 116 39.71 33.11 21.13
C ASP A 116 38.97 34.25 21.82
N ILE A 117 37.80 33.93 22.38
CA ILE A 117 36.96 34.87 23.10
C ILE A 117 37.24 34.93 24.60
N SER A 118 38.36 34.37 25.09
CA SER A 118 38.66 34.24 26.54
C SER A 118 38.47 35.52 27.36
N SER A 119 38.70 36.70 26.75
CA SER A 119 38.58 38.02 27.41
C SER A 119 37.22 38.69 27.23
N LEU A 120 36.32 38.13 26.43
CA LEU A 120 35.06 38.75 26.05
C LEU A 120 34.15 38.93 27.27
N SER A 121 33.64 40.15 27.44
CA SER A 121 32.74 40.50 28.56
C SER A 121 31.44 41.17 28.10
N ASP A 122 31.39 41.70 26.88
CA ASP A 122 30.23 42.36 26.32
C ASP A 122 30.17 42.17 24.79
N ALA A 123 29.17 41.44 24.32
CA ALA A 123 28.81 41.28 22.91
C ALA A 123 27.34 41.68 22.68
N THR A 124 26.83 42.63 23.47
CA THR A 124 25.47 43.16 23.32
C THR A 124 25.25 43.68 21.90
N ASP A 125 24.20 43.19 21.23
CA ASP A 125 23.82 43.56 19.86
C ASP A 125 24.94 43.40 18.81
N MET A 126 25.93 42.55 19.08
CA MET A 126 27.10 42.37 18.21
C MET A 126 26.70 42.01 16.76
N PHE A 127 25.70 41.14 16.58
CA PHE A 127 25.25 40.64 15.27
C PHE A 127 23.78 40.96 14.96
N SER A 128 23.09 41.74 15.80
CA SER A 128 21.70 42.14 15.53
C SER A 128 21.60 42.92 14.20
N ASN A 129 20.65 42.55 13.34
CA ASN A 129 20.50 43.04 11.96
C ASN A 129 21.74 42.87 11.06
N SER A 130 22.58 41.87 11.32
CA SER A 130 23.68 41.50 10.40
C SER A 130 23.21 40.46 9.36
N GLY A 131 24.07 40.16 8.37
CA GLY A 131 23.83 39.15 7.34
C GLY A 131 24.13 37.71 7.77
N LEU A 132 24.36 37.44 9.05
CA LEU A 132 24.86 36.15 9.54
C LEU A 132 23.90 35.00 9.21
N SER A 133 24.36 34.06 8.39
CA SER A 133 23.58 32.88 8.01
C SER A 133 23.48 31.85 9.14
N THR A 134 22.48 30.97 9.07
CA THR A 134 22.31 29.84 10.01
C THR A 134 23.57 28.98 10.10
N ALA A 135 24.22 28.71 8.97
CA ALA A 135 25.42 27.88 8.92
C ALA A 135 26.60 28.52 9.68
N ASN A 136 26.86 29.81 9.48
CA ASN A 136 27.94 30.50 10.18
C ASN A 136 27.60 30.78 11.65
N TYR A 137 26.32 31.01 11.97
CA TYR A 137 25.89 31.13 13.37
C TYR A 137 26.02 29.80 14.10
N ASP A 138 25.69 28.67 13.46
CA ASP A 138 25.89 27.33 14.01
C ASP A 138 27.37 27.03 14.30
N LEU A 139 28.27 27.38 13.38
CA LEU A 139 29.72 27.27 13.58
C LEU A 139 30.18 28.14 14.76
N LEU A 140 29.71 29.38 14.83
CA LEU A 140 30.05 30.32 15.91
C LEU A 140 29.60 29.77 17.28
N LEU A 141 28.35 29.34 17.41
CA LEU A 141 27.81 28.80 18.66
C LEU A 141 28.59 27.57 19.12
N ASN A 142 28.90 26.65 18.19
CA ASN A 142 29.67 25.45 18.50
C ASN A 142 31.11 25.79 18.91
N GLY A 143 31.81 26.62 18.13
CA GLY A 143 33.19 27.01 18.42
C GLY A 143 33.33 27.74 19.76
N TRP A 144 32.47 28.72 20.01
CA TRP A 144 32.56 29.56 21.22
C TRP A 144 32.14 28.83 22.50
N SER A 145 31.41 27.71 22.37
CA SER A 145 31.02 26.85 23.50
C SER A 145 32.13 25.89 23.94
N THR A 146 33.15 25.68 23.10
CA THR A 146 34.23 24.72 23.36
C THR A 146 35.48 25.43 23.84
N LEU A 147 36.20 24.82 24.79
CA LEU A 147 37.51 25.31 25.22
C LEU A 147 38.63 24.71 24.35
N ASP A 148 39.12 25.48 23.39
CA ASP A 148 40.11 25.01 22.41
C ASP A 148 41.57 25.12 22.91
N PRO A 149 42.52 24.34 22.33
CA PRO A 149 43.93 24.40 22.71
C PRO A 149 44.54 25.79 22.50
N GLY A 150 44.84 26.49 23.59
CA GLY A 150 45.42 27.83 23.57
C GLY A 150 44.55 28.86 24.28
N GLU A 151 43.25 28.58 24.41
CA GLU A 151 42.30 29.40 25.14
C GLU A 151 42.44 29.19 26.65
N THR A 152 42.04 30.20 27.42
CA THR A 152 42.13 30.16 28.88
C THR A 152 40.81 29.85 29.55
N THR A 153 39.69 30.21 28.92
CA THR A 153 38.33 29.96 29.43
C THR A 153 37.32 30.18 28.31
N VAL A 154 36.20 29.46 28.38
CA VAL A 154 34.94 29.95 27.79
C VAL A 154 34.40 31.01 28.77
N PRO A 155 34.20 32.27 28.35
CA PRO A 155 33.73 33.34 29.23
C PRO A 155 32.39 33.03 29.89
N SER A 156 32.12 33.56 31.07
CA SER A 156 30.85 33.36 31.76
C SER A 156 30.03 34.65 31.83
N GLY A 157 28.70 34.54 31.71
CA GLY A 157 27.79 35.66 31.91
C GLY A 157 27.79 36.71 30.80
N VAL A 158 28.23 36.36 29.59
CA VAL A 158 28.34 37.31 28.48
C VAL A 158 26.94 37.61 27.90
N PRO A 159 26.54 38.89 27.78
CA PRO A 159 25.41 39.27 26.96
C PRO A 159 25.79 39.21 25.49
N PHE A 160 25.00 38.48 24.69
CA PHE A 160 25.23 38.28 23.27
C PHE A 160 23.90 38.40 22.50
N ALA A 161 23.88 39.16 21.42
CA ALA A 161 22.69 39.24 20.58
C ALA A 161 23.01 39.16 19.08
N ALA A 162 22.27 38.27 18.42
CA ALA A 162 22.21 38.03 17.00
C ALA A 162 20.73 37.92 16.60
N ALA A 163 19.96 38.98 16.89
CA ALA A 163 18.49 38.94 16.98
C ALA A 163 17.76 38.34 15.77
N ASP A 164 18.34 38.44 14.57
CA ASP A 164 17.76 37.95 13.31
C ASP A 164 18.38 36.63 12.83
N ALA A 165 19.46 36.16 13.47
CA ALA A 165 20.13 34.92 13.12
C ALA A 165 19.35 33.73 13.70
N THR A 166 19.11 32.72 12.87
CA THR A 166 18.55 31.44 13.30
C THR A 166 19.65 30.40 13.44
N PHE A 167 19.46 29.40 14.29
CA PHE A 167 20.38 28.26 14.43
C PHE A 167 19.69 26.95 14.09
N CYS A 168 20.47 25.91 13.81
CA CYS A 168 20.00 24.53 13.66
C CYS A 168 20.99 23.53 14.27
N ALA A 169 22.19 23.38 13.70
CA ALA A 169 23.22 22.44 14.15
C ALA A 169 24.07 22.99 15.32
N GLY A 170 23.98 24.29 15.61
CA GLY A 170 24.66 24.96 16.72
C GLY A 170 23.91 24.92 18.04
N TRP A 171 22.82 24.14 18.12
CA TRP A 171 21.95 24.12 19.30
C TRP A 171 22.71 23.67 20.56
N SER A 172 23.63 22.70 20.45
CA SER A 172 24.36 22.16 21.59
C SER A 172 25.28 23.22 22.18
N GLY A 173 26.07 23.87 21.32
CA GLY A 173 26.91 24.98 21.74
C GLY A 173 26.11 26.15 22.33
N ARG A 174 24.94 26.47 21.76
CA ARG A 174 24.03 27.48 22.32
C ARG A 174 23.55 27.13 23.73
N VAL A 175 23.14 25.88 23.95
CA VAL A 175 22.70 25.40 25.26
C VAL A 175 23.86 25.45 26.24
N ASP A 176 25.05 25.00 25.87
CA ASP A 176 26.23 25.04 26.74
C ASP A 176 26.61 26.47 27.15
N LEU A 177 26.59 27.42 26.20
CA LEU A 177 26.82 28.83 26.49
C LEU A 177 25.83 29.38 27.53
N ILE A 178 24.56 28.99 27.46
CA ILE A 178 23.52 29.45 28.41
C ILE A 178 23.61 28.71 29.75
N ASP A 179 23.58 27.38 29.72
CA ASP A 179 23.39 26.54 30.91
C ASP A 179 24.68 26.32 31.69
N LEU A 180 25.81 26.11 31.00
CA LEU A 180 27.12 25.90 31.64
C LEU A 180 27.84 27.23 31.89
N HIS A 181 27.73 28.18 30.97
CA HIS A 181 28.47 29.44 31.02
C HIS A 181 27.62 30.66 31.40
N GLY A 182 26.29 30.53 31.53
CA GLY A 182 25.42 31.61 32.02
C GLY A 182 25.25 32.77 31.04
N TRP A 183 25.47 32.56 29.74
CA TRP A 183 25.28 33.59 28.73
C TRP A 183 23.82 34.03 28.62
N SER A 184 23.62 35.27 28.20
CA SER A 184 22.31 35.80 27.84
C SER A 184 22.26 35.99 26.33
N ILE A 185 21.74 34.99 25.61
CA ILE A 185 21.66 34.98 24.14
C ILE A 185 20.28 35.47 23.69
N THR A 186 20.26 36.42 22.74
CA THR A 186 19.05 36.82 22.00
C THR A 186 19.24 36.56 20.51
N ASP A 187 18.44 35.66 19.94
CA ASP A 187 18.46 35.27 18.53
C ASP A 187 17.04 34.99 17.99
N ALA A 188 16.93 34.67 16.70
CA ALA A 188 15.65 34.41 16.04
C ALA A 188 15.11 32.99 16.30
N GLY A 189 15.81 32.18 17.12
CA GLY A 189 15.42 30.81 17.43
C GLY A 189 15.81 29.81 16.33
N LEU A 190 15.05 28.71 16.28
CA LEU A 190 15.33 27.59 15.39
C LEU A 190 14.96 27.91 13.94
N GLY A 191 15.88 27.65 13.01
CA GLY A 191 15.69 27.87 11.57
C GLY A 191 16.30 26.76 10.72
N CYS A 192 15.99 25.51 11.04
CA CYS A 192 16.41 24.37 10.24
C CYS A 192 15.72 24.36 8.86
N PRO A 193 16.38 23.84 7.82
CA PRO A 193 15.76 23.54 6.54
C PRO A 193 14.43 22.78 6.69
N ASN A 194 13.47 23.09 5.82
CA ASN A 194 12.16 22.42 5.83
C ASN A 194 12.32 20.90 5.71
N GLY A 195 11.64 20.16 6.60
CA GLY A 195 11.65 18.70 6.61
C GLY A 195 12.79 18.06 7.41
N GLU A 196 13.59 18.81 8.17
CA GLU A 196 14.60 18.20 9.06
C GLU A 196 14.04 17.79 10.43
N LEU A 197 13.12 18.60 10.97
CA LEU A 197 12.60 18.42 12.34
C LEU A 197 11.52 17.34 12.42
N PHE A 198 11.53 16.52 13.47
CA PHE A 198 10.35 15.75 13.86
C PHE A 198 9.42 16.63 14.68
N VAL A 199 8.23 16.91 14.17
CA VAL A 199 7.31 17.88 14.75
C VAL A 199 6.00 17.22 15.14
N THR A 200 5.57 17.49 16.36
CA THR A 200 4.39 16.92 16.99
C THR A 200 3.56 17.99 17.68
N THR A 201 2.26 17.75 17.84
CA THR A 201 1.39 18.57 18.69
C THR A 201 0.95 17.80 19.91
N TRP A 202 0.91 18.49 21.05
CA TRP A 202 0.59 17.91 22.34
C TRP A 202 -0.43 18.77 23.10
N GLN A 203 -1.14 18.18 24.05
CA GLN A 203 -2.14 18.85 24.88
C GLN A 203 -1.76 18.81 26.36
N THR A 204 -1.76 19.98 27.00
CA THR A 204 -1.88 20.12 28.46
C THR A 204 -3.27 20.62 28.84
N THR A 205 -3.84 20.09 29.91
CA THR A 205 -5.22 20.36 30.35
C THR A 205 -5.30 21.33 31.51
N THR A 206 -4.20 21.48 32.27
CA THR A 206 -4.09 22.40 33.40
C THR A 206 -2.77 23.17 33.36
N ALA A 207 -2.74 24.32 34.03
CA ALA A 207 -1.51 25.11 34.15
C ALA A 207 -0.46 24.36 34.98
N ASN A 208 0.82 24.49 34.60
CA ASN A 208 1.97 23.79 35.19
C ASN A 208 1.94 22.27 35.01
N GLU A 209 1.23 21.79 33.99
CA GLU A 209 1.32 20.40 33.56
C GLU A 209 2.53 20.21 32.65
N SER A 210 3.19 19.05 32.77
CA SER A 210 4.38 18.73 31.99
C SER A 210 4.07 17.91 30.75
N ILE A 211 4.98 17.95 29.77
CA ILE A 211 5.10 16.95 28.71
C ILE A 211 6.48 16.30 28.83
N THR A 212 6.51 14.97 28.75
CA THR A 212 7.74 14.18 28.68
C THR A 212 7.82 13.45 27.35
N ILE A 213 8.96 13.58 26.67
CA ILE A 213 9.30 12.80 25.47
C ILE A 213 9.94 11.48 25.93
N PRO A 214 9.25 10.34 25.75
CA PRO A 214 9.73 9.07 26.27
C PRO A 214 10.73 8.41 25.31
N THR A 215 11.87 8.02 25.84
CA THR A 215 12.96 7.36 25.12
C THR A 215 13.29 6.00 25.73
N THR A 216 14.12 5.20 25.07
CA THR A 216 14.68 3.97 25.64
C THR A 216 15.87 3.44 24.84
N GLY A 217 16.82 2.81 25.51
CA GLY A 217 18.05 2.30 24.92
C GLY A 217 19.12 3.40 24.81
N SER A 218 19.89 3.35 23.74
CA SER A 218 21.00 4.27 23.44
C SER A 218 20.83 4.86 22.02
N GLY A 219 21.72 5.77 21.65
CA GLY A 219 21.73 6.49 20.38
C GLY A 219 21.09 7.86 20.46
N TYR A 220 20.83 8.38 21.66
CA TYR A 220 20.22 9.70 21.85
C TYR A 220 21.30 10.77 21.98
N ASP A 221 21.17 11.80 21.17
CA ASP A 221 21.89 13.07 21.27
C ASP A 221 21.06 14.12 20.52
N TYR A 222 20.07 14.66 21.21
CA TYR A 222 18.98 15.41 20.60
C TYR A 222 18.56 16.58 21.47
N PHE A 223 17.83 17.51 20.85
CA PHE A 223 17.18 18.60 21.55
C PHE A 223 15.70 18.66 21.25
N VAL A 224 14.99 19.31 22.14
CA VAL A 224 13.56 19.57 22.06
C VAL A 224 13.34 21.07 22.14
N ASP A 225 12.70 21.63 21.11
CA ASP A 225 12.05 22.94 21.16
C ASP A 225 10.62 22.73 21.62
N TRP A 226 10.28 23.33 22.77
CA TRP A 226 8.96 23.20 23.39
C TRP A 226 7.91 24.18 22.85
N GLY A 227 8.29 25.06 21.92
CA GLY A 227 7.38 25.99 21.26
C GLY A 227 6.96 27.20 22.11
N ASP A 228 7.53 27.36 23.32
CA ASP A 228 7.33 28.51 24.20
C ASP A 228 8.63 29.30 24.47
N GLY A 229 9.66 29.03 23.66
CA GLY A 229 11.00 29.62 23.79
C GLY A 229 11.93 28.83 24.72
N ALA A 230 11.44 27.81 25.42
CA ALA A 230 12.27 26.89 26.17
C ALA A 230 12.84 25.78 25.27
N PHE A 231 14.08 25.38 25.57
CA PHE A 231 14.77 24.28 24.90
C PHE A 231 15.27 23.27 25.93
N THR A 232 15.41 22.02 25.54
CA THR A 232 16.03 20.99 26.40
C THR A 232 16.89 20.06 25.56
N ALA A 233 18.14 19.89 25.98
CA ALA A 233 19.09 18.94 25.44
C ALA A 233 19.06 17.62 26.22
N ARG A 234 19.21 16.50 25.51
CA ARG A 234 19.38 15.17 26.09
C ARG A 234 20.33 14.31 25.27
N SER A 235 21.24 13.65 25.97
CA SER A 235 22.17 12.69 25.39
C SER A 235 22.24 11.40 26.22
N ASP A 236 22.83 10.34 25.66
CA ASP A 236 23.14 9.11 26.38
C ASP A 236 24.07 9.31 27.60
N ALA A 237 24.75 10.48 27.71
CA ALA A 237 25.59 10.81 28.85
C ALA A 237 24.79 11.31 30.07
N ASP A 238 23.54 11.73 29.87
CA ASP A 238 22.68 12.23 30.93
C ASP A 238 22.15 11.11 31.83
N ALA A 239 21.76 11.48 33.06
CA ALA A 239 21.14 10.53 34.00
C ALA A 239 19.80 9.97 33.49
N SER A 240 19.15 10.69 32.58
CA SER A 240 17.92 10.30 31.90
C SER A 240 17.94 10.92 30.51
N THR A 241 17.68 10.10 29.49
CA THR A 241 17.52 10.53 28.09
C THR A 241 16.14 11.12 27.80
N ASP A 242 15.17 10.99 28.72
CA ASP A 242 13.86 11.63 28.59
C ASP A 242 13.96 13.15 28.77
N ALA A 243 13.38 13.91 27.85
CA ALA A 243 13.22 15.35 27.95
C ALA A 243 11.85 15.67 28.58
N THR A 244 11.82 16.57 29.57
CA THR A 244 10.59 16.97 30.27
C THR A 244 10.53 18.49 30.41
N HIS A 245 9.38 19.07 30.10
CA HIS A 245 9.11 20.51 30.27
C HIS A 245 7.75 20.77 30.90
N ILE A 246 7.65 21.86 31.66
CA ILE A 246 6.43 22.28 32.37
C ILE A 246 5.88 23.53 31.70
N TYR A 247 4.65 23.45 31.17
CA TYR A 247 4.00 24.58 30.54
C TYR A 247 3.24 25.43 31.57
N ALA A 248 3.55 26.73 31.62
CA ALA A 248 2.91 27.66 32.55
C ALA A 248 1.39 27.80 32.34
N SER A 249 0.90 27.53 31.12
CA SER A 249 -0.51 27.57 30.77
C SER A 249 -0.97 26.29 30.08
N ALA A 250 -2.24 25.92 30.28
CA ALA A 250 -2.86 24.81 29.59
C ALA A 250 -3.09 25.18 28.11
N GLY A 251 -2.96 24.21 27.20
CA GLY A 251 -3.18 24.46 25.78
C GLY A 251 -2.64 23.36 24.89
N SER A 252 -2.76 23.59 23.59
CA SER A 252 -2.06 22.80 22.57
C SER A 252 -0.69 23.43 22.34
N HIS A 253 0.35 22.59 22.32
CA HIS A 253 1.75 23.00 22.17
C HIS A 253 2.39 22.27 21.00
N THR A 254 3.20 22.98 20.24
CA THR A 254 4.00 22.40 19.16
C THR A 254 5.37 22.05 19.73
N VAL A 255 5.79 20.80 19.54
CA VAL A 255 7.07 20.30 20.03
C VAL A 255 7.88 19.81 18.83
N ALA A 256 9.08 20.34 18.66
CA ALA A 256 9.98 19.99 17.57
C ALA A 256 11.27 19.34 18.11
N ILE A 257 11.71 18.26 17.46
CA ILE A 257 12.85 17.46 17.87
C ILE A 257 13.84 17.35 16.70
N ASN A 258 15.13 17.50 17.00
CA ASN A 258 16.22 17.29 16.06
C ASN A 258 17.48 16.80 16.79
N GLY A 259 18.45 16.30 16.02
CA GLY A 259 19.59 15.53 16.50
C GLY A 259 19.36 14.02 16.37
N SER A 260 20.23 13.22 16.98
CA SER A 260 20.13 11.77 16.96
C SER A 260 18.97 11.31 17.84
N PHE A 261 17.84 10.99 17.21
CA PHE A 261 16.61 10.54 17.87
C PHE A 261 16.12 9.20 17.27
N PRO A 262 16.67 8.06 17.72
CA PRO A 262 16.51 6.77 17.03
C PRO A 262 15.11 6.17 17.12
N ARG A 263 14.31 6.57 18.12
CA ARG A 263 12.88 6.23 18.30
C ARG A 263 12.23 7.04 19.42
N ILE A 264 10.91 7.15 19.37
CA ILE A 264 10.04 7.47 20.51
C ILE A 264 9.55 6.15 21.13
N TYR A 265 9.27 6.10 22.44
CA TYR A 265 8.90 4.85 23.12
C TYR A 265 7.83 5.03 24.20
N PHE A 266 6.56 5.21 23.81
CA PHE A 266 5.47 5.34 24.78
C PHE A 266 5.20 4.05 25.57
N ASN A 267 5.26 2.87 24.92
CA ASN A 267 5.08 1.56 25.57
C ASN A 267 3.79 1.44 26.43
N GLY A 268 2.73 2.16 26.07
CA GLY A 268 1.48 2.19 26.85
C GLY A 268 1.59 2.87 28.22
N ALA A 269 2.59 3.75 28.43
CA ALA A 269 2.84 4.48 29.67
C ALA A 269 2.95 6.01 29.42
N GLY A 270 3.31 6.76 30.46
CA GLY A 270 3.61 8.20 30.37
C GLY A 270 2.49 9.06 29.78
N ASP A 271 2.91 10.05 29.01
CA ASP A 271 2.06 11.09 28.42
C ASP A 271 1.39 10.67 27.10
N ARG A 272 1.17 9.38 26.87
CA ARG A 272 0.62 8.82 25.61
C ARG A 272 -0.71 9.41 25.13
N ASN A 273 -1.53 9.95 26.03
CA ASN A 273 -2.79 10.60 25.65
C ASN A 273 -2.64 12.11 25.38
N LYS A 274 -1.46 12.68 25.67
CA LYS A 274 -1.18 14.10 25.44
C LYS A 274 -0.70 14.35 24.03
N ILE A 275 0.01 13.42 23.39
CA ILE A 275 0.35 13.53 21.97
C ILE A 275 -0.94 13.45 21.14
N LEU A 276 -1.15 14.44 20.29
CA LEU A 276 -2.34 14.58 19.46
C LEU A 276 -2.04 14.29 18.00
N ASP A 277 -0.90 14.77 17.48
CA ASP A 277 -0.61 14.69 16.05
C ASP A 277 0.90 14.61 15.79
N VAL A 278 1.29 13.80 14.80
CA VAL A 278 2.58 13.91 14.12
C VAL A 278 2.36 14.74 12.86
N THR A 279 2.88 15.97 12.87
CA THR A 279 2.69 16.94 11.78
C THR A 279 3.85 16.93 10.79
N GLN A 280 5.02 16.41 11.19
CA GLN A 280 6.19 16.22 10.32
C GLN A 280 7.09 15.11 10.87
N TRP A 281 7.54 14.19 10.03
CA TRP A 281 8.47 13.13 10.41
C TRP A 281 9.93 13.60 10.49
N GLY A 282 10.29 14.52 9.60
CA GLY A 282 11.64 15.07 9.54
C GLY A 282 12.63 14.12 8.86
N SER A 283 13.92 14.45 8.96
CA SER A 283 15.02 13.66 8.39
C SER A 283 15.58 12.62 9.37
N ASN A 284 14.89 12.37 10.48
CA ASN A 284 15.32 11.40 11.47
C ASN A 284 15.31 9.98 10.88
N SER A 285 16.45 9.30 10.92
CA SER A 285 16.57 7.89 10.55
C SER A 285 16.10 7.02 11.72
N TRP A 286 14.89 6.48 11.63
CA TRP A 286 14.30 5.66 12.68
C TRP A 286 14.92 4.27 12.69
N SER A 287 15.52 3.90 13.82
CA SER A 287 16.12 2.57 14.02
C SER A 287 15.10 1.51 14.42
N SER A 288 13.96 1.94 14.98
CA SER A 288 12.87 1.05 15.40
C SER A 288 11.59 1.85 15.62
N MET A 289 10.45 1.26 15.24
CA MET A 289 9.11 1.75 15.59
C MET A 289 8.45 0.88 16.67
N SER A 290 9.19 -0.06 17.25
CA SER A 290 8.69 -1.01 18.23
C SER A 290 8.16 -0.30 19.47
N GLN A 291 6.87 -0.52 19.78
CA GLN A 291 6.12 0.14 20.86
C GLN A 291 6.04 1.68 20.76
N ALA A 292 6.40 2.29 19.63
CA ALA A 292 6.61 3.73 19.51
C ALA A 292 5.41 4.54 20.00
N PHE A 293 4.23 4.27 19.46
CA PHE A 293 2.96 4.95 19.77
C PHE A 293 1.97 4.06 20.51
N ARG A 294 2.43 2.98 21.16
CA ARG A 294 1.53 2.07 21.87
C ARG A 294 0.69 2.82 22.91
N GLY A 295 -0.62 2.68 22.80
CA GLY A 295 -1.61 3.25 23.73
C GLY A 295 -1.89 4.74 23.51
N CYS A 296 -1.43 5.33 22.42
CA CYS A 296 -1.65 6.75 22.12
C CYS A 296 -3.05 6.96 21.55
N ASN A 297 -4.05 7.05 22.42
CA ASN A 297 -5.45 7.01 22.02
C ASN A 297 -5.93 8.24 21.25
N ASN A 298 -5.25 9.38 21.40
CA ASN A 298 -5.62 10.64 20.76
C ASN A 298 -4.77 10.95 19.52
N LEU A 299 -3.78 10.10 19.20
CA LEU A 299 -2.83 10.32 18.14
C LEU A 299 -3.51 10.27 16.76
N GLN A 300 -3.19 11.26 15.93
CA GLN A 300 -3.36 11.25 14.48
C GLN A 300 -2.01 11.51 13.80
N ILE A 301 -1.99 11.40 12.47
CA ILE A 301 -0.86 11.77 11.62
C ILE A 301 -1.39 12.63 10.48
N SER A 302 -1.14 13.94 10.55
CA SER A 302 -1.40 14.90 9.47
C SER A 302 -0.18 15.20 8.61
N ALA A 303 0.98 14.66 8.99
CA ALA A 303 2.24 14.76 8.25
C ALA A 303 2.06 14.41 6.76
N THR A 304 2.66 15.24 5.91
CA THR A 304 2.70 15.01 4.45
C THR A 304 3.96 14.28 4.00
N ASP A 305 5.00 14.27 4.84
CA ASP A 305 6.19 13.45 4.70
C ASP A 305 5.99 12.06 5.33
N ALA A 306 6.94 11.15 5.09
CA ALA A 306 6.95 9.80 5.65
C ALA A 306 8.21 9.60 6.50
N PRO A 307 8.19 8.74 7.53
CA PRO A 307 9.38 8.43 8.30
C PRO A 307 10.44 7.75 7.43
N ASP A 308 11.72 8.11 7.62
CA ASP A 308 12.82 7.30 7.10
C ASP A 308 12.98 6.04 7.95
N LEU A 309 12.49 4.91 7.41
CA LEU A 309 12.53 3.59 8.01
C LEU A 309 13.67 2.71 7.45
N SER A 310 14.62 3.29 6.70
CA SER A 310 15.69 2.52 6.03
C SER A 310 16.58 1.74 7.01
N ASN A 311 16.66 2.17 8.27
CA ASN A 311 17.39 1.48 9.34
C ASN A 311 16.46 0.74 10.34
N CYS A 312 15.16 0.70 10.09
CA CYS A 312 14.17 0.05 10.95
C CYS A 312 13.89 -1.38 10.49
N THR A 313 13.96 -2.35 11.41
CA THR A 313 13.58 -3.74 11.14
C THR A 313 12.38 -4.22 11.96
N ASP A 314 11.88 -3.39 12.89
CA ASP A 314 10.84 -3.76 13.86
C ASP A 314 9.81 -2.64 14.07
N MET A 315 8.58 -2.89 13.63
CA MET A 315 7.37 -2.09 13.87
C MET A 315 6.41 -2.77 14.87
N GLY A 316 6.89 -3.76 15.62
CA GLY A 316 6.10 -4.53 16.56
C GLY A 316 5.38 -3.65 17.59
N SER A 317 4.06 -3.80 17.68
CA SER A 317 3.20 -3.02 18.58
C SER A 317 3.29 -1.49 18.40
N ALA A 318 3.74 -0.97 17.26
CA ALA A 318 3.91 0.47 17.04
C ALA A 318 2.64 1.27 17.41
N PHE A 319 1.46 0.76 17.02
CA PHE A 319 0.16 1.39 17.28
C PHE A 319 -0.75 0.55 18.18
N ARG A 320 -0.21 -0.44 18.90
CA ARG A 320 -0.99 -1.34 19.76
C ARG A 320 -1.82 -0.54 20.79
N GLN A 321 -3.06 -0.93 21.04
CA GLN A 321 -3.96 -0.31 22.02
C GLN A 321 -4.22 1.18 21.78
N SER A 322 -4.04 1.69 20.55
CA SER A 322 -4.26 3.11 20.21
C SER A 322 -5.69 3.28 19.72
N THR A 323 -6.62 3.44 20.66
CA THR A 323 -8.05 3.20 20.38
C THR A 323 -8.72 4.20 19.45
N GLY A 324 -8.14 5.40 19.28
CA GLY A 324 -8.63 6.43 18.36
C GLY A 324 -7.79 6.59 17.09
N PHE A 325 -6.77 5.75 16.89
CA PHE A 325 -5.86 5.87 15.74
C PHE A 325 -6.50 5.32 14.45
N ASN A 326 -6.53 6.14 13.40
CA ASN A 326 -7.03 5.76 12.06
C ASN A 326 -6.43 6.64 10.95
N SER A 327 -5.15 7.01 11.06
CA SER A 327 -4.48 7.90 10.10
C SER A 327 -3.79 7.10 8.97
N PRO A 328 -3.70 7.65 7.74
CA PRO A 328 -3.17 6.94 6.58
C PRO A 328 -1.67 6.63 6.73
N LEU A 329 -1.27 5.41 6.33
CA LEU A 329 0.12 4.92 6.41
C LEU A 329 0.65 4.37 5.08
N ALA A 330 -0.13 4.48 3.99
CA ALA A 330 0.18 3.87 2.71
C ALA A 330 1.49 4.37 2.07
N THR A 331 1.97 5.55 2.46
CA THR A 331 3.21 6.17 1.94
C THR A 331 4.47 5.70 2.65
N TRP A 332 4.35 4.89 3.70
CA TRP A 332 5.51 4.41 4.47
C TRP A 332 6.22 3.31 3.68
N ASP A 333 7.53 3.46 3.52
CA ASP A 333 8.38 2.39 2.98
C ASP A 333 8.68 1.38 4.08
N VAL A 334 8.07 0.20 3.99
CA VAL A 334 8.22 -0.90 4.95
C VAL A 334 8.99 -2.09 4.38
N SER A 335 9.57 -1.95 3.19
CA SER A 335 10.17 -3.03 2.40
C SER A 335 11.31 -3.81 3.09
N HIS A 336 11.90 -3.23 4.14
CA HIS A 336 13.02 -3.83 4.90
C HIS A 336 12.60 -4.38 6.27
N ILE A 337 11.32 -4.26 6.63
CA ILE A 337 10.84 -4.51 7.99
C ILE A 337 10.43 -5.98 8.12
N ALA A 338 11.03 -6.66 9.11
CA ALA A 338 10.79 -8.10 9.30
C ALA A 338 9.72 -8.39 10.37
N GLN A 339 9.51 -7.49 11.33
CA GLN A 339 8.64 -7.70 12.50
C GLN A 339 7.49 -6.69 12.53
N PHE A 340 6.25 -7.19 12.42
CA PHE A 340 5.01 -6.38 12.54
C PHE A 340 4.10 -6.87 13.68
N ALA A 341 4.60 -7.79 14.50
CA ALA A 341 3.78 -8.45 15.50
C ALA A 341 3.04 -7.44 16.40
N ASN A 342 1.73 -7.59 16.50
CA ASN A 342 0.82 -6.75 17.28
C ASN A 342 0.72 -5.27 16.82
N CYS A 343 1.19 -4.88 15.62
CA CYS A 343 1.28 -3.47 15.20
C CYS A 343 -0.01 -2.67 15.46
N PHE A 344 -1.17 -3.19 15.09
CA PHE A 344 -2.50 -2.58 15.26
C PHE A 344 -3.38 -3.33 16.26
N ARG A 345 -2.78 -4.17 17.11
CA ARG A 345 -3.54 -4.97 18.07
C ARG A 345 -4.32 -4.09 19.04
N ASP A 346 -5.57 -4.43 19.30
CA ASP A 346 -6.50 -3.74 20.20
C ASP A 346 -6.71 -2.26 19.78
N SER A 347 -6.64 -1.95 18.48
CA SER A 347 -6.91 -0.62 17.89
C SER A 347 -8.22 -0.65 17.08
N PRO A 348 -9.39 -0.62 17.75
CA PRO A 348 -10.69 -0.97 17.15
C PRO A 348 -11.20 -0.04 16.05
N GLN A 349 -10.63 1.17 15.90
CA GLN A 349 -11.02 2.15 14.89
C GLN A 349 -10.13 2.13 13.63
N PHE A 350 -9.05 1.35 13.64
CA PHE A 350 -8.11 1.32 12.53
C PHE A 350 -8.71 0.59 11.32
N ASP A 351 -8.83 1.30 10.19
CA ASP A 351 -9.34 0.81 8.92
C ASP A 351 -8.75 1.65 7.75
N GLN A 352 -7.42 1.56 7.57
CA GLN A 352 -6.69 2.30 6.53
C GLN A 352 -6.10 1.38 5.48
N GLU A 353 -5.92 1.90 4.27
CA GLU A 353 -5.32 1.19 3.13
C GLU A 353 -3.86 0.85 3.40
N LEU A 354 -3.52 -0.44 3.27
CA LEU A 354 -2.16 -0.96 3.44
C LEU A 354 -1.69 -1.83 2.26
N GLY A 355 -2.52 -2.04 1.22
CA GLY A 355 -2.19 -2.92 0.09
C GLY A 355 -0.95 -2.50 -0.73
N ALA A 356 -0.52 -1.24 -0.61
CA ALA A 356 0.70 -0.73 -1.24
C ALA A 356 2.00 -1.04 -0.47
N TRP A 357 1.91 -1.60 0.74
CA TRP A 357 3.08 -2.00 1.51
C TRP A 357 3.77 -3.20 0.86
N ASP A 358 5.08 -3.09 0.67
CA ASP A 358 5.93 -4.20 0.28
C ASP A 358 6.22 -5.09 1.49
N MET A 359 5.58 -6.25 1.53
CA MET A 359 5.67 -7.21 2.64
C MET A 359 6.71 -8.31 2.40
N SER A 360 7.49 -8.24 1.31
CA SER A 360 8.41 -9.31 0.89
C SER A 360 9.51 -9.65 1.92
N SER A 361 9.86 -8.72 2.82
CA SER A 361 10.80 -8.95 3.93
C SER A 361 10.13 -9.39 5.24
N ALA A 362 8.80 -9.36 5.32
CA ALA A 362 8.09 -9.65 6.55
C ALA A 362 8.24 -11.13 6.94
N THR A 363 8.56 -11.38 8.21
CA THR A 363 8.70 -12.74 8.75
C THR A 363 7.66 -13.05 9.83
N ASN A 364 7.09 -12.02 10.47
CA ASN A 364 6.20 -12.18 11.62
C ASN A 364 5.07 -11.14 11.62
N LEU A 365 3.84 -11.62 11.38
CA LEU A 365 2.60 -10.84 11.39
C LEU A 365 1.68 -11.20 12.56
N ALA A 366 2.20 -11.90 13.59
CA ALA A 366 1.41 -12.40 14.70
C ALA A 366 0.59 -11.29 15.38
N SER A 367 -0.71 -11.52 15.54
CA SER A 367 -1.66 -10.60 16.18
C SER A 367 -1.70 -9.19 15.58
N MET A 368 -1.22 -8.97 14.35
CA MET A 368 -1.09 -7.62 13.77
C MET A 368 -2.40 -6.82 13.82
N PHE A 369 -3.54 -7.44 13.53
CA PHE A 369 -4.88 -6.85 13.54
C PHE A 369 -5.80 -7.45 14.61
N GLN A 370 -5.24 -8.13 15.61
CA GLN A 370 -6.04 -8.74 16.68
C GLN A 370 -6.86 -7.65 17.38
N GLY A 371 -8.19 -7.77 17.42
CA GLY A 371 -9.09 -6.79 18.03
C GLY A 371 -9.23 -5.46 17.28
N ALA A 372 -8.70 -5.34 16.05
CA ALA A 372 -8.96 -4.21 15.16
C ALA A 372 -10.35 -4.39 14.51
N THR A 373 -11.41 -4.16 15.30
CA THR A 373 -12.78 -4.54 14.95
C THR A 373 -13.33 -3.90 13.67
N ALA A 374 -12.83 -2.72 13.27
CA ALA A 374 -13.26 -2.01 12.07
C ALA A 374 -12.49 -2.38 10.80
N PHE A 375 -11.34 -3.05 10.92
CA PHE A 375 -10.44 -3.27 9.79
C PHE A 375 -11.06 -4.20 8.73
N ASN A 376 -11.21 -3.70 7.49
CA ASN A 376 -11.74 -4.49 6.37
C ASN A 376 -11.18 -4.06 5.00
N ARG A 377 -9.84 -3.95 4.91
CA ARG A 377 -9.12 -3.52 3.70
C ARG A 377 -8.48 -4.66 2.93
N GLU A 378 -8.28 -4.42 1.64
CA GLU A 378 -7.67 -5.38 0.71
C GLU A 378 -6.18 -5.54 1.01
N LEU A 379 -5.74 -6.80 1.04
CA LEU A 379 -4.36 -7.22 1.34
C LEU A 379 -3.89 -8.33 0.39
N ASP A 380 -4.65 -8.63 -0.66
CA ASP A 380 -4.40 -9.70 -1.63
C ASP A 380 -3.10 -9.49 -2.42
N SER A 381 -2.65 -8.24 -2.55
CA SER A 381 -1.39 -7.82 -3.18
C SER A 381 -0.14 -8.02 -2.33
N TRP A 382 -0.28 -8.36 -1.04
CA TRP A 382 0.86 -8.54 -0.16
C TRP A 382 1.66 -9.80 -0.53
N ASP A 383 2.96 -9.61 -0.75
CA ASP A 383 3.89 -10.74 -0.80
C ASP A 383 4.24 -11.19 0.62
N VAL A 384 3.67 -12.32 1.05
CA VAL A 384 3.87 -12.89 2.40
C VAL A 384 4.71 -14.17 2.41
N HIS A 385 5.42 -14.48 1.32
CA HIS A 385 6.10 -15.77 1.16
C HIS A 385 7.16 -16.07 2.24
N GLN A 386 7.74 -15.06 2.88
CA GLN A 386 8.73 -15.22 3.97
C GLN A 386 8.10 -15.30 5.37
N VAL A 387 6.78 -15.12 5.51
CA VAL A 387 6.12 -15.03 6.82
C VAL A 387 5.99 -16.41 7.44
N ASN A 388 6.58 -16.59 8.63
CA ASN A 388 6.50 -17.84 9.40
C ASN A 388 5.36 -17.84 10.46
N SER A 389 4.88 -16.67 10.88
CA SER A 389 3.85 -16.56 11.92
C SER A 389 2.74 -15.58 11.54
N PHE A 390 1.53 -16.12 11.38
CA PHE A 390 0.25 -15.44 11.24
C PHE A 390 -0.61 -15.63 12.51
N LEU A 391 -0.01 -16.09 13.61
CA LEU A 391 -0.71 -16.46 14.85
C LEU A 391 -1.66 -15.34 15.29
N GLY A 392 -2.96 -15.62 15.30
CA GLY A 392 -3.99 -14.67 15.73
C GLY A 392 -4.05 -13.36 14.94
N MET A 393 -3.51 -13.30 13.72
CA MET A 393 -3.36 -12.06 12.95
C MET A 393 -4.65 -11.24 12.87
N PHE A 394 -5.79 -11.89 12.59
CA PHE A 394 -7.11 -11.26 12.50
C PHE A 394 -8.04 -11.65 13.65
N ASN A 395 -7.52 -12.15 14.79
CA ASN A 395 -8.34 -12.61 15.90
C ASN A 395 -9.26 -11.48 16.42
N GLY A 396 -10.57 -11.62 16.30
CA GLY A 396 -11.53 -10.59 16.72
C GLY A 396 -11.55 -9.33 15.83
N ALA A 397 -11.01 -9.38 14.62
CA ALA A 397 -11.19 -8.36 13.60
C ALA A 397 -12.59 -8.50 12.97
N GLN A 398 -13.62 -8.10 13.72
CA GLN A 398 -15.02 -8.45 13.46
C GLN A 398 -15.57 -8.03 12.09
N SER A 399 -15.04 -6.97 11.48
CA SER A 399 -15.48 -6.51 10.15
C SER A 399 -14.67 -7.12 9.00
N PHE A 400 -13.60 -7.87 9.28
CA PHE A 400 -12.72 -8.38 8.24
C PHE A 400 -13.39 -9.51 7.46
N ASP A 401 -13.65 -9.25 6.18
CA ASP A 401 -14.28 -10.18 5.24
C ASP A 401 -13.68 -9.97 3.84
N ARG A 402 -12.41 -10.36 3.69
CA ARG A 402 -11.66 -10.27 2.43
C ARG A 402 -10.96 -11.59 2.13
N SER A 403 -10.92 -11.94 0.85
CA SER A 403 -10.15 -13.08 0.36
C SER A 403 -8.65 -12.85 0.53
N LEU A 404 -7.95 -13.90 0.95
CA LEU A 404 -6.47 -13.99 1.04
C LEU A 404 -5.95 -15.17 0.20
N ALA A 405 -6.75 -15.60 -0.79
CA ALA A 405 -6.50 -16.80 -1.58
C ALA A 405 -5.17 -16.77 -2.35
N SER A 406 -4.69 -15.58 -2.72
CA SER A 406 -3.45 -15.35 -3.48
C SER A 406 -2.18 -15.40 -2.63
N TRP A 407 -2.29 -15.51 -1.31
CA TRP A 407 -1.12 -15.50 -0.43
C TRP A 407 -0.33 -16.79 -0.55
N ASN A 408 0.94 -16.69 -0.98
CA ASN A 408 1.89 -17.79 -0.82
C ASN A 408 2.24 -17.97 0.66
N ILE A 409 1.76 -19.07 1.24
CA ILE A 409 1.96 -19.41 2.65
C ILE A 409 2.98 -20.54 2.86
N GLU A 410 3.82 -20.88 1.87
CA GLU A 410 4.69 -22.08 1.91
C GLU A 410 5.63 -22.14 3.13
N HIS A 411 6.00 -20.99 3.70
CA HIS A 411 6.87 -20.89 4.89
C HIS A 411 6.10 -20.71 6.21
N ALA A 412 4.77 -20.75 6.20
CA ALA A 412 3.95 -20.61 7.39
C ALA A 412 4.22 -21.76 8.38
N ILE A 413 4.46 -21.43 9.65
CA ILE A 413 4.67 -22.37 10.75
C ILE A 413 3.54 -22.23 11.80
N GLN A 414 3.08 -20.99 12.05
CA GLN A 414 2.09 -20.70 13.08
C GLN A 414 0.91 -19.90 12.51
N MET A 415 -0.26 -20.53 12.41
CA MET A 415 -1.52 -19.88 11.96
C MET A 415 -2.66 -20.01 12.98
N GLY A 416 -2.34 -20.46 14.19
CA GLY A 416 -3.35 -20.73 15.22
C GLY A 416 -4.18 -19.50 15.54
N ASN A 417 -5.50 -19.67 15.64
CA ASN A 417 -6.45 -18.59 15.94
C ASN A 417 -6.47 -17.40 14.96
N MET A 418 -5.90 -17.54 13.75
CA MET A 418 -5.80 -16.45 12.77
C MET A 418 -7.11 -15.70 12.55
N PHE A 419 -8.23 -16.42 12.41
CA PHE A 419 -9.59 -15.88 12.21
C PHE A 419 -10.55 -16.20 13.37
N THR A 420 -10.05 -16.57 14.56
CA THR A 420 -10.93 -16.84 15.70
C THR A 420 -11.69 -15.56 16.08
N ASN A 421 -13.01 -15.65 16.23
CA ASN A 421 -13.94 -14.53 16.42
C ASN A 421 -13.98 -13.52 15.25
N THR A 422 -13.67 -13.98 14.04
CA THR A 422 -13.81 -13.24 12.78
C THR A 422 -14.69 -14.08 11.85
N SER A 423 -15.74 -13.47 11.31
CA SER A 423 -16.74 -14.16 10.50
C SER A 423 -16.49 -13.81 9.04
N LEU A 424 -15.71 -14.65 8.36
CA LEU A 424 -15.57 -14.58 6.92
C LEU A 424 -16.86 -15.07 6.28
N SER A 425 -17.28 -14.43 5.19
CA SER A 425 -18.33 -14.97 4.32
C SER A 425 -17.89 -16.31 3.75
N THR A 426 -18.87 -17.18 3.43
CA THR A 426 -18.62 -18.50 2.84
C THR A 426 -17.75 -18.37 1.58
N ASP A 427 -18.04 -17.42 0.70
CA ASP A 427 -17.27 -17.17 -0.53
C ASP A 427 -15.79 -16.84 -0.28
N ASN A 428 -15.51 -15.95 0.68
CA ASN A 428 -14.13 -15.57 1.01
C ASN A 428 -13.39 -16.69 1.71
N TYR A 429 -14.06 -17.41 2.62
CA TYR A 429 -13.43 -18.55 3.31
C TYR A 429 -13.17 -19.71 2.35
N ASP A 430 -14.11 -20.00 1.45
CA ASP A 430 -13.94 -20.99 0.37
C ASP A 430 -12.77 -20.61 -0.53
N SER A 431 -12.70 -19.36 -0.97
CA SER A 431 -11.58 -18.87 -1.78
C SER A 431 -10.24 -19.06 -1.08
N ILE A 432 -10.16 -18.77 0.23
CA ILE A 432 -8.95 -18.95 1.03
C ILE A 432 -8.57 -20.43 1.13
N LEU A 433 -9.53 -21.32 1.44
CA LEU A 433 -9.29 -22.75 1.52
C LEU A 433 -8.80 -23.31 0.18
N ILE A 434 -9.48 -22.96 -0.92
CA ILE A 434 -9.14 -23.40 -2.28
C ILE A 434 -7.76 -22.89 -2.70
N GLY A 435 -7.48 -21.60 -2.49
CA GLY A 435 -6.19 -21.00 -2.80
C GLY A 435 -5.05 -21.68 -2.06
N TRP A 436 -5.17 -21.82 -0.74
CA TRP A 436 -4.14 -22.45 0.09
C TRP A 436 -4.02 -23.97 -0.08
N ALA A 437 -5.00 -24.62 -0.69
CA ALA A 437 -4.96 -26.02 -1.09
C ALA A 437 -4.42 -26.25 -2.51
N THR A 438 -4.18 -25.18 -3.26
CA THR A 438 -3.64 -25.21 -4.63
C THR A 438 -2.14 -24.95 -4.59
N LEU A 439 -1.36 -25.76 -5.32
CA LEU A 439 0.09 -25.54 -5.45
C LEU A 439 0.35 -24.65 -6.66
N ASP A 440 0.65 -23.37 -6.42
CA ASP A 440 0.83 -22.39 -7.49
C ASP A 440 2.24 -22.40 -8.11
N PRO A 441 2.41 -21.90 -9.35
CA PRO A 441 3.72 -21.83 -9.99
C PRO A 441 4.72 -20.97 -9.19
N GLY A 442 5.76 -21.61 -8.67
CA GLY A 442 6.81 -20.96 -7.89
C GLY A 442 6.86 -21.43 -6.43
N GLU A 443 5.79 -22.06 -5.95
CA GLU A 443 5.73 -22.67 -4.63
C GLU A 443 6.44 -24.03 -4.62
N SER A 444 7.11 -24.33 -3.51
CA SER A 444 7.81 -25.59 -3.29
C SER A 444 6.93 -26.68 -2.67
N GLY A 445 5.79 -26.30 -2.08
CA GLY A 445 4.82 -27.21 -1.49
C GLY A 445 3.80 -26.50 -0.61
N ILE A 446 2.69 -27.19 -0.34
CA ILE A 446 1.68 -26.74 0.62
C ILE A 446 2.17 -27.09 2.05
N PRO A 447 2.13 -26.14 3.00
CA PRO A 447 2.54 -26.37 4.38
C PRO A 447 1.81 -27.55 5.02
N THR A 448 2.46 -28.23 5.99
CA THR A 448 1.86 -29.37 6.69
C THR A 448 1.70 -29.11 8.18
N ASN A 449 0.73 -29.79 8.80
CA ASN A 449 0.50 -29.77 10.25
C ASN A 449 0.22 -28.38 10.84
N LEU A 450 -0.38 -27.49 10.03
CA LEU A 450 -0.77 -26.17 10.52
C LEU A 450 -2.07 -26.24 11.34
N VAL A 451 -2.22 -25.29 12.26
CA VAL A 451 -3.46 -25.10 13.03
C VAL A 451 -4.10 -23.83 12.54
N LEU A 452 -5.34 -23.90 12.05
CA LEU A 452 -6.14 -22.76 11.60
C LEU A 452 -7.36 -22.61 12.50
N GLY A 453 -7.53 -21.43 13.10
CA GLY A 453 -8.75 -21.11 13.85
C GLY A 453 -9.62 -20.15 13.05
N ALA A 454 -10.83 -20.58 12.69
CA ALA A 454 -11.85 -19.84 11.93
C ALA A 454 -13.25 -20.16 12.48
N ASN A 455 -13.38 -20.22 13.80
CA ASN A 455 -14.54 -20.76 14.55
C ASN A 455 -15.88 -20.01 14.38
N ALA A 456 -15.95 -19.04 13.47
CA ALA A 456 -17.13 -18.26 13.13
C ALA A 456 -17.40 -18.21 11.61
N SER A 457 -16.75 -19.09 10.83
CA SER A 457 -16.88 -19.16 9.37
C SER A 457 -17.36 -20.55 8.94
N TYR A 458 -18.26 -20.59 7.95
CA TYR A 458 -18.68 -21.82 7.26
C TYR A 458 -17.94 -21.91 5.92
N TYR A 459 -17.73 -23.13 5.42
CA TYR A 459 -17.27 -23.37 4.04
C TYR A 459 -18.35 -24.10 3.23
N CYS A 460 -18.28 -24.01 1.91
CA CYS A 460 -19.11 -24.78 1.01
C CYS A 460 -18.31 -25.34 -0.16
N ALA A 461 -18.05 -24.54 -1.21
CA ALA A 461 -17.28 -24.97 -2.38
C ALA A 461 -15.84 -25.38 -2.01
N GLY A 462 -15.34 -24.91 -0.85
CA GLY A 462 -14.05 -25.29 -0.29
C GLY A 462 -14.00 -26.69 0.34
N GLU A 463 -15.06 -27.51 0.33
CA GLU A 463 -15.09 -28.83 1.00
C GLU A 463 -13.92 -29.74 0.57
N ALA A 464 -13.68 -29.88 -0.73
CA ALA A 464 -12.58 -30.69 -1.25
C ALA A 464 -11.20 -30.16 -0.82
N ALA A 465 -11.04 -28.83 -0.76
CA ALA A 465 -9.82 -28.18 -0.31
C ALA A 465 -9.62 -28.36 1.20
N HIS A 466 -10.67 -28.21 2.00
CA HIS A 466 -10.68 -28.46 3.44
C HIS A 466 -10.28 -29.91 3.74
N ASP A 467 -10.86 -30.89 3.05
CA ASP A 467 -10.53 -32.31 3.18
C ASP A 467 -9.08 -32.61 2.78
N LEU A 468 -8.57 -31.96 1.74
CA LEU A 468 -7.18 -32.08 1.33
C LEU A 468 -6.22 -31.54 2.39
N LEU A 469 -6.49 -30.34 2.91
CA LEU A 469 -5.69 -29.69 3.95
C LEU A 469 -5.67 -30.51 5.25
N THR A 470 -6.82 -30.99 5.72
CA THR A 470 -6.92 -31.76 6.96
C THR A 470 -6.46 -33.20 6.82
N GLY A 471 -6.79 -33.86 5.71
CA GLY A 471 -6.48 -35.27 5.46
C GLY A 471 -5.07 -35.52 4.96
N THR A 472 -4.65 -34.81 3.90
CA THR A 472 -3.35 -35.04 3.23
C THR A 472 -2.24 -34.20 3.87
N TYR A 473 -2.50 -32.92 4.12
CA TYR A 473 -1.50 -32.01 4.69
C TYR A 473 -1.52 -31.97 6.23
N GLY A 474 -2.46 -32.66 6.88
CA GLY A 474 -2.49 -32.85 8.32
C GLY A 474 -2.87 -31.59 9.11
N TRP A 475 -3.55 -30.63 8.48
CA TRP A 475 -3.99 -29.42 9.16
C TRP A 475 -5.04 -29.73 10.24
N THR A 476 -5.04 -28.93 11.31
CA THR A 476 -6.11 -28.89 12.30
C THR A 476 -6.89 -27.60 12.11
N ILE A 477 -8.05 -27.69 11.46
CA ILE A 477 -8.93 -26.55 11.20
C ILE A 477 -10.06 -26.56 12.25
N THR A 478 -10.32 -25.41 12.87
CA THR A 478 -11.45 -25.20 13.78
C THR A 478 -12.35 -24.13 13.20
N ASP A 479 -13.37 -24.53 12.46
CA ASP A 479 -14.41 -23.69 11.87
C ASP A 479 -15.81 -24.18 12.25
N LEU A 480 -16.86 -23.67 11.61
CA LEU A 480 -18.23 -24.11 11.85
C LEU A 480 -18.62 -25.36 11.03
N GLY A 481 -17.68 -25.92 10.25
CA GLY A 481 -17.92 -27.00 9.29
C GLY A 481 -18.56 -26.53 7.98
N PRO A 482 -19.09 -27.46 7.18
CA PRO A 482 -19.83 -27.11 5.98
C PRO A 482 -21.10 -26.33 6.33
N GLU A 483 -21.43 -25.33 5.52
CA GLU A 483 -22.63 -24.53 5.71
C GLU A 483 -23.89 -25.42 5.73
N PRO A 484 -24.84 -25.24 6.66
CA PRO A 484 -26.07 -26.03 6.69
C PRO A 484 -26.86 -25.89 5.39
N GLY A 485 -26.94 -26.97 4.59
CA GLY A 485 -27.56 -26.95 3.26
C GLY A 485 -26.56 -26.84 2.12
N CYS A 486 -25.26 -26.69 2.41
CA CYS A 486 -24.19 -26.93 1.48
C CYS A 486 -24.04 -28.44 1.23
N HIS A 487 -24.70 -28.86 0.16
CA HIS A 487 -24.49 -30.14 -0.51
C HIS A 487 -24.51 -29.82 -2.00
N PRO A 488 -23.85 -30.62 -2.85
CA PRO A 488 -24.00 -30.47 -4.27
C PRO A 488 -25.49 -30.47 -4.63
N LEU A 489 -25.96 -29.40 -5.29
CA LEU A 489 -27.32 -29.35 -5.79
C LEU A 489 -27.49 -30.43 -6.83
N THR A 490 -28.52 -31.26 -6.70
CA THR A 490 -28.71 -32.38 -7.62
C THR A 490 -29.85 -32.12 -8.60
N LEU A 491 -29.52 -32.16 -9.89
CA LEU A 491 -30.44 -31.95 -11.01
C LEU A 491 -30.53 -33.22 -11.86
N SER A 492 -31.71 -33.82 -11.93
CA SER A 492 -32.03 -34.86 -12.91
C SER A 492 -32.69 -34.22 -14.12
N LEU A 493 -31.87 -33.89 -15.12
CA LEU A 493 -32.28 -33.20 -16.32
C LEU A 493 -32.48 -34.19 -17.47
N ARG A 494 -33.51 -33.95 -18.30
CA ARG A 494 -33.71 -34.67 -19.56
C ARG A 494 -33.86 -33.70 -20.73
N ALA A 495 -33.16 -33.95 -21.82
CA ALA A 495 -33.21 -33.17 -23.05
C ALA A 495 -32.97 -34.04 -24.28
N PHE A 496 -33.52 -33.66 -25.43
CA PHE A 496 -33.24 -34.32 -26.71
C PHE A 496 -32.73 -33.34 -27.73
N LEU A 497 -31.79 -33.79 -28.56
CA LEU A 497 -31.20 -33.02 -29.65
C LEU A 497 -31.84 -33.41 -30.98
N GLN A 498 -32.29 -32.42 -31.76
CA GLN A 498 -32.81 -32.68 -33.10
C GLN A 498 -31.68 -33.08 -34.04
N GLY A 499 -31.87 -34.09 -34.91
CA GLY A 499 -30.78 -34.60 -35.74
C GLY A 499 -30.45 -36.04 -35.35
N PRO A 500 -29.86 -36.31 -34.16
CA PRO A 500 -29.69 -37.67 -33.70
C PRO A 500 -31.02 -38.30 -33.24
N TYR A 501 -32.01 -37.52 -32.79
CA TYR A 501 -33.27 -38.06 -32.25
C TYR A 501 -34.11 -38.76 -33.33
N ASP A 502 -34.42 -40.03 -33.09
CA ASP A 502 -35.28 -40.85 -33.93
C ASP A 502 -36.62 -41.11 -33.22
N SER A 503 -37.69 -40.49 -33.73
CA SER A 503 -39.04 -40.66 -33.20
C SER A 503 -39.61 -42.09 -33.34
N GLY A 504 -39.02 -42.94 -34.17
CA GLY A 504 -39.43 -44.34 -34.32
C GLY A 504 -38.97 -45.21 -33.15
N SER A 505 -37.75 -44.98 -32.65
CA SER A 505 -37.19 -45.68 -31.49
C SER A 505 -37.40 -44.92 -30.18
N GLY A 506 -37.64 -43.61 -30.23
CA GLY A 506 -37.68 -42.74 -29.06
C GLY A 506 -36.31 -42.48 -28.44
N LEU A 507 -35.23 -42.79 -29.16
CA LEU A 507 -33.84 -42.64 -28.73
C LEU A 507 -33.06 -41.76 -29.71
N MET A 508 -31.99 -41.13 -29.22
CA MET A 508 -30.97 -40.48 -30.03
C MET A 508 -29.98 -41.50 -30.61
N ASN A 509 -29.41 -41.19 -31.76
CA ASN A 509 -28.27 -41.91 -32.32
C ASN A 509 -26.97 -41.48 -31.61
N ASP A 510 -26.10 -42.45 -31.32
CA ASP A 510 -24.81 -42.27 -30.65
C ASP A 510 -23.62 -42.45 -31.63
N GLY A 511 -23.79 -41.96 -32.86
CA GLY A 511 -22.82 -42.15 -33.94
C GLY A 511 -21.41 -41.65 -33.58
N LEU A 512 -21.33 -40.49 -32.91
CA LEU A 512 -20.08 -39.93 -32.39
C LEU A 512 -19.36 -40.91 -31.44
N ARG A 513 -20.06 -41.44 -30.44
CA ARG A 513 -19.51 -42.39 -29.47
C ARG A 513 -19.12 -43.71 -30.14
N ASN A 514 -19.98 -44.25 -31.00
CA ASN A 514 -19.70 -45.49 -31.73
C ASN A 514 -18.46 -45.38 -32.64
N ASN A 515 -18.15 -44.17 -33.12
CA ASN A 515 -16.94 -43.86 -33.89
C ASN A 515 -15.74 -43.45 -33.02
N GLY A 516 -15.88 -43.40 -31.69
CA GLY A 516 -14.83 -43.01 -30.75
C GLY A 516 -14.45 -41.54 -30.82
N LEU A 517 -15.40 -40.67 -31.18
CA LEU A 517 -15.15 -39.24 -31.44
C LEU A 517 -15.49 -38.33 -30.25
N VAL A 518 -16.28 -38.78 -29.28
CA VAL A 518 -16.61 -37.97 -28.08
C VAL A 518 -15.33 -37.81 -27.23
N PRO A 519 -14.90 -36.58 -26.91
CA PRO A 519 -13.70 -36.35 -26.12
C PRO A 519 -13.89 -36.74 -24.66
N VAL A 520 -12.79 -37.09 -23.97
CA VAL A 520 -12.80 -37.40 -22.52
C VAL A 520 -12.84 -36.15 -21.65
N GLY A 521 -12.35 -35.01 -22.14
CA GLY A 521 -12.51 -33.72 -21.48
C GLY A 521 -13.65 -32.93 -22.11
N GLU A 522 -14.28 -32.07 -21.31
CA GLU A 522 -15.33 -31.19 -21.81
C GLU A 522 -14.82 -30.23 -22.91
N PRO A 523 -15.62 -29.95 -23.95
CA PRO A 523 -15.19 -29.13 -25.08
C PRO A 523 -15.50 -27.63 -24.94
N TYR A 524 -16.34 -27.23 -23.99
CA TYR A 524 -16.97 -25.91 -23.91
C TYR A 524 -16.00 -24.81 -23.50
N SER A 525 -15.02 -25.10 -22.64
CA SER A 525 -13.96 -24.13 -22.33
C SER A 525 -13.13 -23.77 -23.56
N ALA A 526 -12.85 -24.75 -24.44
CA ALA A 526 -12.14 -24.50 -25.70
C ALA A 526 -13.01 -23.80 -26.75
N LEU A 527 -14.34 -23.90 -26.63
CA LEU A 527 -15.31 -23.18 -27.48
C LEU A 527 -15.59 -21.75 -26.98
N GLY A 528 -15.05 -21.35 -25.83
CA GLY A 528 -15.16 -19.99 -25.30
C GLY A 528 -16.35 -19.75 -24.38
N TYR A 529 -17.01 -20.80 -23.89
CA TYR A 529 -18.04 -20.68 -22.85
C TYR A 529 -17.38 -20.26 -21.52
N THR A 530 -18.00 -19.29 -20.84
CA THR A 530 -17.51 -18.80 -19.54
C THR A 530 -17.95 -19.75 -18.43
N GLN A 531 -17.01 -20.19 -17.61
CA GLN A 531 -17.27 -21.09 -16.49
C GLN A 531 -17.43 -20.30 -15.18
N VAL A 532 -18.37 -20.69 -14.32
CA VAL A 532 -18.60 -20.11 -12.98
C VAL A 532 -18.79 -21.28 -12.01
N GLY A 533 -17.90 -21.45 -11.04
CA GLY A 533 -18.00 -22.57 -10.07
C GLY A 533 -17.77 -23.98 -10.63
N GLY A 534 -17.64 -24.16 -11.96
CA GLY A 534 -17.32 -25.43 -12.63
C GLY A 534 -16.25 -25.28 -13.72
N GLY A 535 -16.18 -26.26 -14.64
CA GLY A 535 -15.29 -26.24 -15.81
C GLY A 535 -14.09 -27.20 -15.74
N GLY A 536 -13.64 -27.66 -16.91
CA GLY A 536 -12.51 -28.60 -17.02
C GLY A 536 -12.87 -30.04 -16.64
N GLU A 537 -14.16 -30.37 -16.59
CA GLU A 537 -14.62 -31.70 -16.23
C GLU A 537 -14.11 -32.77 -17.21
N THR A 538 -13.79 -33.95 -16.66
CA THR A 538 -13.33 -35.09 -17.46
C THR A 538 -14.13 -36.34 -17.12
N THR A 539 -14.46 -37.12 -18.14
CA THR A 539 -15.03 -38.46 -18.02
C THR A 539 -14.00 -39.53 -18.34
N THR A 540 -14.38 -40.79 -18.20
CA THR A 540 -13.52 -41.94 -18.43
C THR A 540 -13.89 -42.67 -19.73
N ALA A 541 -12.90 -43.34 -20.33
CA ALA A 541 -13.13 -44.20 -21.48
C ALA A 541 -14.17 -45.31 -21.21
N SER A 542 -14.32 -45.75 -19.94
CA SER A 542 -15.35 -46.72 -19.54
C SER A 542 -16.77 -46.16 -19.62
N VAL A 543 -16.97 -44.89 -19.24
CA VAL A 543 -18.28 -44.23 -19.34
C VAL A 543 -18.64 -44.02 -20.82
N LEU A 544 -17.69 -43.59 -21.65
CA LEU A 544 -17.90 -43.46 -23.09
C LEU A 544 -18.09 -44.81 -23.81
N ALA A 545 -17.73 -45.93 -23.18
CA ALA A 545 -17.94 -47.27 -23.73
C ALA A 545 -19.34 -47.85 -23.45
N LEU A 546 -20.17 -47.17 -22.63
CA LEU A 546 -21.55 -47.58 -22.37
C LEU A 546 -22.35 -47.66 -23.68
N ALA A 547 -23.31 -48.59 -23.72
CA ALA A 547 -24.15 -48.89 -24.88
C ALA A 547 -25.60 -49.12 -24.44
N GLY A 548 -26.53 -49.15 -25.40
CA GLY A 548 -27.95 -49.28 -25.08
C GLY A 548 -28.60 -47.91 -24.92
N ASN A 549 -29.38 -47.71 -23.87
CA ASN A 549 -30.02 -46.41 -23.57
C ASN A 549 -28.99 -45.42 -22.98
N ASP A 550 -28.13 -45.92 -22.09
CA ASP A 550 -27.11 -45.13 -21.37
C ASP A 550 -25.88 -44.79 -22.24
N ALA A 551 -25.95 -45.03 -23.55
CA ALA A 551 -24.84 -44.69 -24.43
C ALA A 551 -24.75 -43.17 -24.55
N VAL A 552 -23.55 -42.62 -24.35
CA VAL A 552 -23.32 -41.17 -24.48
C VAL A 552 -23.50 -40.74 -25.94
N VAL A 553 -24.32 -39.73 -26.16
CA VAL A 553 -24.50 -39.05 -27.44
C VAL A 553 -23.47 -37.95 -27.59
N ASP A 554 -23.37 -37.07 -26.58
CA ASP A 554 -22.46 -35.92 -26.60
C ASP A 554 -22.31 -35.25 -25.22
N TRP A 555 -21.48 -34.22 -25.13
CA TRP A 555 -21.41 -33.27 -24.00
C TRP A 555 -22.45 -32.16 -24.12
N VAL A 556 -22.98 -31.70 -22.99
CA VAL A 556 -23.84 -30.50 -22.85
C VAL A 556 -23.27 -29.54 -21.82
N PHE A 557 -23.60 -28.26 -21.94
CA PHE A 557 -23.18 -27.22 -21.01
C PHE A 557 -24.39 -26.67 -20.26
N LEU A 558 -24.34 -26.76 -18.94
CA LEU A 558 -25.45 -26.39 -18.06
C LEU A 558 -25.14 -25.10 -17.32
N GLU A 559 -26.15 -24.25 -17.14
CA GLU A 559 -26.06 -23.04 -16.32
C GLU A 559 -27.20 -23.02 -15.29
N LEU A 560 -26.86 -22.69 -14.05
CA LEU A 560 -27.80 -22.21 -13.05
C LEU A 560 -27.80 -20.69 -13.10
N ARG A 561 -28.95 -20.08 -13.39
CA ARG A 561 -29.10 -18.62 -13.43
C ARG A 561 -29.95 -18.10 -12.28
N ASN A 562 -29.60 -16.91 -11.80
CA ASN A 562 -30.20 -16.28 -10.63
C ASN A 562 -31.72 -16.07 -10.78
N LYS A 563 -32.50 -16.36 -9.73
CA LYS A 563 -33.97 -16.22 -9.71
C LYS A 563 -34.48 -14.80 -9.93
N ASP A 564 -33.72 -13.81 -9.45
CA ASP A 564 -34.09 -12.39 -9.50
C ASP A 564 -33.54 -11.72 -10.77
N ASN A 565 -32.48 -12.28 -11.37
CA ASN A 565 -31.90 -11.82 -12.62
C ASN A 565 -31.43 -12.98 -13.53
N ASN A 566 -32.27 -13.35 -14.50
CA ASN A 566 -32.02 -14.49 -15.39
C ASN A 566 -30.90 -14.29 -16.45
N THR A 567 -30.19 -13.16 -16.45
CA THR A 567 -28.97 -12.97 -17.24
C THR A 567 -27.70 -13.28 -16.44
N LEU A 568 -27.81 -13.40 -15.11
CA LEU A 568 -26.67 -13.67 -14.22
C LEU A 568 -26.51 -15.18 -14.04
N VAL A 569 -25.34 -15.71 -14.42
CA VAL A 569 -24.97 -17.11 -14.21
C VAL A 569 -24.32 -17.25 -12.83
N GLU A 570 -24.88 -18.12 -11.99
CA GLU A 570 -24.43 -18.39 -10.62
C GLU A 570 -23.51 -19.60 -10.55
N ALA A 571 -23.77 -20.61 -11.38
CA ALA A 571 -22.92 -21.79 -11.51
C ALA A 571 -23.05 -22.42 -12.91
N THR A 572 -21.99 -23.07 -13.37
CA THR A 572 -21.92 -23.80 -14.63
C THR A 572 -21.45 -25.23 -14.40
N ARG A 573 -21.83 -26.13 -15.31
CA ARG A 573 -21.30 -27.50 -15.32
C ARG A 573 -21.37 -28.15 -16.69
N CYS A 574 -20.31 -28.83 -17.09
CA CYS A 574 -20.34 -29.70 -18.26
C CYS A 574 -20.84 -31.10 -17.86
N ALA A 575 -21.78 -31.64 -18.63
CA ALA A 575 -22.41 -32.93 -18.36
C ALA A 575 -22.51 -33.79 -19.64
N LEU A 576 -22.85 -35.07 -19.49
CA LEU A 576 -22.98 -36.01 -20.59
C LEU A 576 -24.46 -36.22 -20.91
N LEU A 577 -24.80 -36.25 -22.20
CA LEU A 577 -26.16 -36.54 -22.68
C LEU A 577 -26.22 -37.98 -23.20
N GLN A 578 -27.18 -38.78 -22.71
CA GLN A 578 -27.39 -40.18 -23.09
C GLN A 578 -28.48 -40.35 -24.15
N ARG A 579 -28.57 -41.52 -24.79
CA ARG A 579 -29.47 -41.76 -25.93
C ARG A 579 -30.95 -41.67 -25.57
N ASP A 580 -31.33 -41.99 -24.36
CA ASP A 580 -32.70 -41.82 -23.86
C ASP A 580 -33.00 -40.39 -23.40
N GLY A 581 -32.04 -39.48 -23.52
CA GLY A 581 -32.20 -38.06 -23.25
C GLY A 581 -31.81 -37.65 -21.83
N ASP A 582 -31.43 -38.60 -20.98
CA ASP A 582 -30.95 -38.28 -19.64
C ASP A 582 -29.63 -37.51 -19.73
N VAL A 583 -29.56 -36.40 -19.00
CA VAL A 583 -28.32 -35.66 -18.77
C VAL A 583 -27.75 -36.17 -17.44
N VAL A 584 -26.52 -36.67 -17.52
CA VAL A 584 -25.83 -37.38 -16.43
C VAL A 584 -24.51 -36.72 -16.12
N ASP A 585 -24.02 -36.90 -14.91
CA ASP A 585 -22.72 -36.38 -14.49
C ASP A 585 -21.57 -37.13 -15.21
N VAL A 586 -20.33 -36.69 -15.00
CA VAL A 586 -19.16 -37.26 -15.69
C VAL A 586 -18.88 -38.73 -15.36
N ASP A 587 -19.51 -39.27 -14.33
CA ASP A 587 -19.49 -40.69 -13.99
C ASP A 587 -20.51 -41.54 -14.80
N GLY A 588 -21.32 -40.90 -15.63
CA GLY A 588 -22.33 -41.54 -16.46
C GLY A 588 -23.67 -41.77 -15.76
N THR A 589 -23.90 -41.19 -14.58
CA THR A 589 -25.12 -41.38 -13.80
C THR A 589 -25.86 -40.07 -13.51
N SER A 590 -27.20 -40.12 -13.47
CA SER A 590 -28.05 -39.01 -13.02
C SER A 590 -28.23 -39.11 -11.51
N PRO A 591 -28.30 -38.00 -10.74
CA PRO A 591 -28.34 -36.59 -11.15
C PRO A 591 -26.97 -35.95 -11.42
N VAL A 592 -26.99 -34.81 -12.11
CA VAL A 592 -25.83 -33.89 -12.21
C VAL A 592 -25.73 -33.05 -10.93
N SER A 593 -24.51 -32.84 -10.44
CA SER A 593 -24.22 -32.12 -9.19
C SER A 593 -23.66 -30.71 -9.43
N PHE A 594 -24.22 -29.65 -8.82
CA PHE A 594 -23.65 -28.30 -8.88
C PHE A 594 -23.11 -27.84 -7.53
N ASP A 595 -21.99 -27.13 -7.57
CA ASP A 595 -21.40 -26.48 -6.40
C ASP A 595 -21.97 -25.06 -6.28
N ALA A 596 -23.19 -24.96 -5.74
CA ALA A 596 -23.94 -23.71 -5.56
C ALA A 596 -24.87 -23.81 -4.33
N PRO A 597 -25.29 -22.68 -3.73
CA PRO A 597 -26.18 -22.71 -2.57
C PRO A 597 -27.59 -23.20 -2.94
N ALA A 598 -28.30 -23.83 -2.01
CA ALA A 598 -29.69 -24.24 -2.24
C ALA A 598 -30.61 -23.03 -2.42
N ASP A 599 -31.19 -22.88 -3.61
CA ASP A 599 -32.10 -21.78 -3.97
C ASP A 599 -32.94 -22.17 -5.19
N ASP A 600 -33.80 -21.26 -5.62
CA ASP A 600 -34.51 -21.30 -6.89
C ASP A 600 -33.59 -20.84 -8.02
N TYR A 601 -33.51 -21.61 -9.12
CA TYR A 601 -32.68 -21.28 -10.29
C TYR A 601 -33.45 -21.42 -11.59
N TYR A 602 -33.13 -20.58 -12.57
CA TYR A 602 -33.42 -20.93 -13.96
C TYR A 602 -32.37 -21.93 -14.45
N ILE A 603 -32.82 -22.99 -15.12
CA ILE A 603 -31.93 -24.03 -15.62
C ILE A 603 -31.78 -23.86 -17.11
N ALA A 604 -30.57 -23.53 -17.59
CA ALA A 604 -30.26 -23.42 -19.01
C ALA A 604 -29.39 -24.58 -19.49
N VAL A 605 -29.65 -25.04 -20.71
CA VAL A 605 -28.95 -26.13 -21.38
C VAL A 605 -28.48 -25.62 -22.73
N HIS A 606 -27.18 -25.70 -22.94
CA HIS A 606 -26.51 -25.36 -24.17
C HIS A 606 -25.93 -26.61 -24.82
N HIS A 607 -25.85 -26.58 -26.14
CA HIS A 607 -25.14 -27.58 -26.92
C HIS A 607 -24.47 -26.92 -28.11
N ARG A 608 -23.24 -27.34 -28.39
CA ARG A 608 -22.30 -26.75 -29.38
C ARG A 608 -22.82 -26.50 -30.80
N ASN A 609 -23.94 -27.10 -31.22
CA ASN A 609 -24.53 -26.84 -32.54
C ASN A 609 -26.07 -26.79 -32.56
N HIS A 610 -26.68 -26.63 -31.40
CA HIS A 610 -28.12 -26.45 -31.24
C HIS A 610 -28.42 -25.07 -30.65
N LEU A 611 -29.66 -24.61 -30.77
CA LEU A 611 -30.12 -23.49 -29.95
C LEU A 611 -30.35 -23.98 -28.51
N GLY A 612 -29.77 -23.27 -27.55
CA GLY A 612 -29.97 -23.51 -26.14
C GLY A 612 -31.41 -23.24 -25.68
N VAL A 613 -31.75 -23.79 -24.52
CA VAL A 613 -33.07 -23.69 -23.92
C VAL A 613 -32.95 -23.48 -22.41
N MET A 614 -33.86 -22.69 -21.84
CA MET A 614 -33.94 -22.46 -20.40
C MET A 614 -35.37 -22.62 -19.90
N THR A 615 -35.54 -23.01 -18.65
CA THR A 615 -36.86 -23.03 -18.00
C THR A 615 -37.48 -21.62 -17.96
N LEU A 616 -38.81 -21.51 -18.12
CA LEU A 616 -39.53 -20.24 -18.01
C LEU A 616 -39.68 -19.80 -16.56
N ASN A 617 -39.83 -20.77 -15.66
CA ASN A 617 -39.94 -20.57 -14.22
C ASN A 617 -38.67 -21.09 -13.55
N THR A 618 -38.37 -20.54 -12.38
CA THR A 618 -37.30 -21.05 -11.53
C THR A 618 -37.67 -22.42 -10.96
N VAL A 619 -36.64 -23.20 -10.64
CA VAL A 619 -36.72 -24.54 -10.07
C VAL A 619 -35.95 -24.54 -8.77
N ALA A 620 -36.59 -24.93 -7.68
CA ALA A 620 -35.96 -25.08 -6.37
C ALA A 620 -34.96 -26.25 -6.43
N LEU A 621 -33.67 -25.96 -6.32
CA LEU A 621 -32.63 -26.98 -6.24
C LEU A 621 -32.16 -27.16 -4.81
N THR A 622 -31.94 -28.41 -4.43
CA THR A 622 -31.45 -28.82 -3.12
C THR A 622 -30.50 -30.01 -3.29
N ALA A 623 -30.00 -30.53 -2.16
CA ALA A 623 -29.28 -31.80 -2.11
C ALA A 623 -30.10 -33.00 -2.63
N SER A 624 -31.43 -32.91 -2.63
CA SER A 624 -32.30 -33.97 -3.14
C SER A 624 -32.56 -33.79 -4.65
N PRO A 625 -32.50 -34.88 -5.45
CA PRO A 625 -32.60 -34.79 -6.90
C PRO A 625 -33.91 -34.13 -7.33
N THR A 626 -33.79 -33.03 -8.07
CA THR A 626 -34.93 -32.33 -8.65
C THR A 626 -35.00 -32.63 -10.14
N THR A 627 -36.17 -33.05 -10.62
CA THR A 627 -36.36 -33.45 -12.01
C THR A 627 -36.80 -32.27 -12.87
N VAL A 628 -36.11 -32.07 -14.00
CA VAL A 628 -36.51 -31.15 -15.07
C VAL A 628 -36.50 -31.92 -16.39
N ASP A 629 -37.66 -32.09 -17.01
CA ASP A 629 -37.77 -32.78 -18.29
C ASP A 629 -38.12 -31.79 -19.40
N LEU A 630 -37.12 -31.38 -20.18
CA LEU A 630 -37.28 -30.45 -21.31
C LEU A 630 -37.83 -31.15 -22.56
N THR A 631 -38.07 -32.46 -22.51
CA THR A 631 -38.67 -33.23 -23.60
C THR A 631 -40.20 -33.27 -23.51
N ASP A 632 -40.74 -32.99 -22.33
CA ASP A 632 -42.17 -32.86 -22.07
C ASP A 632 -42.68 -31.46 -22.41
N GLY A 633 -43.70 -31.37 -23.27
CA GLY A 633 -44.37 -30.13 -23.62
C GLY A 633 -45.07 -29.41 -22.45
N SER A 634 -45.20 -30.05 -21.29
CA SER A 634 -45.69 -29.41 -20.06
C SER A 634 -44.65 -28.53 -19.37
N THR A 635 -43.36 -28.75 -19.61
CA THR A 635 -42.27 -27.95 -19.06
C THR A 635 -42.18 -26.63 -19.81
N ALA A 636 -42.61 -25.54 -19.16
CA ALA A 636 -42.55 -24.22 -19.76
C ALA A 636 -41.09 -23.75 -19.92
N THR A 637 -40.73 -23.34 -21.13
CA THR A 637 -39.40 -22.83 -21.48
C THR A 637 -39.43 -21.35 -21.81
N TYR A 638 -38.31 -20.66 -21.60
CA TYR A 638 -38.19 -19.23 -21.83
C TYR A 638 -38.40 -18.91 -23.31
N GLY A 639 -39.24 -17.91 -23.58
CA GLY A 639 -39.68 -17.56 -24.94
C GLY A 639 -40.91 -18.35 -25.43
N THR A 640 -41.08 -18.46 -26.75
CA THR A 640 -42.26 -19.06 -27.42
C THR A 640 -41.93 -20.07 -28.51
N ASN A 641 -40.64 -20.29 -28.80
CA ASN A 641 -40.13 -21.12 -29.88
C ASN A 641 -38.73 -21.72 -29.55
N ALA A 642 -38.48 -22.04 -28.27
CA ALA A 642 -37.18 -22.54 -27.82
C ALA A 642 -36.82 -23.94 -28.41
N GLN A 643 -37.81 -24.79 -28.69
CA GLN A 643 -37.63 -26.17 -29.13
C GLN A 643 -38.56 -26.54 -30.29
N ASN A 644 -38.27 -27.64 -30.98
CA ASN A 644 -39.09 -28.24 -32.03
C ASN A 644 -39.92 -29.41 -31.46
N THR A 645 -41.14 -29.61 -31.94
CA THR A 645 -41.96 -30.77 -31.57
C THR A 645 -41.87 -31.85 -32.65
N VAL A 646 -41.30 -33.00 -32.31
CA VAL A 646 -41.21 -34.17 -33.19
C VAL A 646 -42.02 -35.32 -32.58
N SER A 647 -43.14 -35.68 -33.22
CA SER A 647 -44.03 -36.77 -32.76
C SER A 647 -44.53 -36.63 -31.30
N GLY A 648 -44.65 -35.39 -30.81
CA GLY A 648 -45.11 -35.08 -29.45
C GLY A 648 -44.01 -34.91 -28.41
N THR A 649 -42.75 -35.15 -28.78
CA THR A 649 -41.57 -34.93 -27.94
C THR A 649 -40.88 -33.63 -28.34
N LEU A 650 -40.47 -32.83 -27.36
CA LEU A 650 -39.68 -31.62 -27.60
C LEU A 650 -38.19 -31.97 -27.76
N VAL A 651 -37.57 -31.36 -28.77
CA VAL A 651 -36.15 -31.49 -29.09
C VAL A 651 -35.54 -30.11 -29.34
N LEU A 652 -34.29 -29.89 -28.94
CA LEU A 652 -33.57 -28.64 -29.20
C LEU A 652 -33.37 -28.48 -30.70
N TRP A 653 -33.51 -27.25 -31.21
CA TRP A 653 -33.35 -26.98 -32.65
C TRP A 653 -31.90 -27.17 -33.06
N SER A 654 -31.67 -27.98 -34.10
CA SER A 654 -30.32 -28.21 -34.62
C SER A 654 -29.90 -27.22 -35.68
N GLY A 655 -28.58 -27.01 -35.77
CA GLY A 655 -27.97 -26.30 -36.88
C GLY A 655 -27.55 -24.86 -36.58
N ASN A 656 -27.33 -24.49 -35.31
CA ASN A 656 -26.62 -23.27 -34.92
C ASN A 656 -25.11 -23.55 -34.98
N VAL A 657 -24.57 -23.73 -36.18
CA VAL A 657 -23.19 -24.20 -36.39
C VAL A 657 -22.17 -23.09 -36.19
N VAL A 658 -22.58 -21.84 -36.43
CA VAL A 658 -21.74 -20.65 -36.26
C VAL A 658 -21.70 -20.19 -34.80
N ASP A 659 -22.60 -20.70 -33.96
CA ASP A 659 -22.79 -20.28 -32.57
C ASP A 659 -23.05 -18.77 -32.44
N ASP A 660 -24.00 -18.27 -33.23
CA ASP A 660 -24.39 -16.84 -33.24
C ASP A 660 -25.78 -16.59 -32.64
N ALA A 661 -26.35 -17.59 -31.96
CA ALA A 661 -27.71 -17.63 -31.44
C ALA A 661 -28.81 -17.58 -32.52
N PHE A 662 -28.48 -17.82 -33.79
CA PHE A 662 -29.46 -17.90 -34.88
C PHE A 662 -29.22 -19.12 -35.77
N ILE A 663 -30.30 -19.79 -36.15
CA ILE A 663 -30.26 -20.73 -37.27
C ILE A 663 -30.69 -19.97 -38.52
N LYS A 664 -29.79 -19.90 -39.51
CA LYS A 664 -30.01 -19.25 -40.81
C LYS A 664 -29.52 -20.16 -41.94
N TYR A 665 -30.35 -20.32 -42.96
CA TYR A 665 -29.96 -21.10 -44.13
C TYR A 665 -29.26 -20.28 -45.23
N ALA A 666 -29.47 -18.97 -45.29
CA ALA A 666 -28.92 -18.10 -46.33
C ALA A 666 -28.65 -16.69 -45.79
N GLY A 667 -27.87 -15.90 -46.53
CA GLY A 667 -27.43 -14.56 -46.11
C GLY A 667 -26.06 -14.58 -45.45
N ALA A 668 -25.66 -13.44 -44.87
CA ALA A 668 -24.44 -13.35 -44.07
C ALA A 668 -24.59 -14.18 -42.79
N ASN A 669 -23.50 -14.85 -42.37
CA ASN A 669 -23.48 -15.75 -41.20
C ASN A 669 -24.59 -16.80 -41.26
N ASN A 670 -24.65 -17.56 -42.36
CA ASN A 670 -25.53 -18.71 -42.45
C ASN A 670 -24.82 -19.98 -41.99
N ASP A 671 -25.58 -20.94 -41.46
CA ASP A 671 -25.03 -22.15 -40.84
C ASP A 671 -24.68 -23.25 -41.85
N ARG A 672 -25.17 -23.16 -43.10
CA ARG A 672 -24.87 -24.15 -44.13
C ARG A 672 -23.47 -24.00 -44.71
N ASP A 673 -22.95 -22.77 -44.82
CA ASP A 673 -21.68 -22.51 -45.50
C ASP A 673 -20.49 -23.08 -44.69
N PRO A 674 -20.44 -23.01 -43.34
CA PRO A 674 -19.46 -23.73 -42.53
C PRO A 674 -19.41 -25.24 -42.81
N ILE A 675 -20.56 -25.89 -43.04
CA ILE A 675 -20.61 -27.32 -43.40
C ILE A 675 -19.90 -27.57 -44.72
N LEU A 676 -20.13 -26.71 -45.72
CA LEU A 676 -19.45 -26.80 -47.02
C LEU A 676 -17.94 -26.57 -46.88
N VAL A 677 -17.54 -25.60 -46.04
CA VAL A 677 -16.14 -25.29 -45.76
C VAL A 677 -15.44 -26.47 -45.08
N ALA A 678 -16.08 -27.12 -44.10
CA ALA A 678 -15.52 -28.26 -43.38
C ALA A 678 -15.18 -29.46 -44.27
N ILE A 679 -15.86 -29.61 -45.42
CA ILE A 679 -15.59 -30.66 -46.42
C ILE A 679 -14.72 -30.17 -47.60
N GLY A 680 -14.05 -29.01 -47.48
CA GLY A 680 -13.13 -28.49 -48.49
C GLY A 680 -13.74 -27.55 -49.54
N GLY A 681 -14.91 -26.97 -49.26
CA GLY A 681 -15.44 -25.73 -49.88
C GLY A 681 -15.83 -25.79 -51.36
N THR A 682 -15.55 -26.88 -52.07
CA THR A 682 -15.65 -26.93 -53.54
C THR A 682 -16.39 -28.15 -54.08
N ILE A 683 -16.52 -29.23 -53.29
CA ILE A 683 -17.11 -30.49 -53.73
C ILE A 683 -18.22 -30.92 -52.77
N PRO A 684 -19.51 -30.81 -53.16
CA PRO A 684 -20.66 -31.22 -52.32
C PRO A 684 -20.74 -32.71 -51.96
N THR A 685 -19.88 -33.54 -52.54
CA THR A 685 -19.81 -34.99 -52.30
C THR A 685 -18.63 -35.42 -51.42
N ALA A 686 -17.77 -34.49 -51.01
CA ALA A 686 -16.71 -34.78 -50.04
C ALA A 686 -17.33 -34.97 -48.64
N THR A 687 -16.66 -35.75 -47.80
CA THR A 687 -17.05 -36.00 -46.42
C THR A 687 -15.85 -35.84 -45.51
N THR A 688 -16.06 -35.37 -44.29
CA THR A 688 -15.05 -35.38 -43.24
C THR A 688 -15.60 -36.05 -42.00
N THR A 689 -14.73 -36.68 -41.20
CA THR A 689 -15.11 -37.41 -39.99
C THR A 689 -14.41 -36.76 -38.81
N GLY A 690 -15.13 -36.53 -37.71
CA GLY A 690 -14.56 -35.91 -36.52
C GLY A 690 -15.61 -35.38 -35.56
N TYR A 691 -15.15 -34.91 -34.40
CA TYR A 691 -15.96 -34.21 -33.42
C TYR A 691 -16.09 -32.74 -33.81
N LEU A 692 -17.01 -32.43 -34.73
CA LEU A 692 -17.08 -31.13 -35.38
C LEU A 692 -18.45 -30.47 -35.15
N PRO A 693 -18.54 -29.16 -34.84
CA PRO A 693 -19.82 -28.46 -34.74
C PRO A 693 -20.67 -28.54 -36.02
N THR A 694 -20.04 -28.73 -37.18
CA THR A 694 -20.69 -28.90 -38.49
C THR A 694 -21.37 -30.26 -38.70
N ASP A 695 -21.17 -31.22 -37.80
CA ASP A 695 -21.89 -32.51 -37.80
C ASP A 695 -23.25 -32.34 -37.10
N VAL A 696 -24.24 -31.86 -37.85
CA VAL A 696 -25.55 -31.44 -37.33
C VAL A 696 -26.41 -32.65 -36.94
N ASN A 697 -26.25 -33.78 -37.62
CA ASN A 697 -27.00 -35.01 -37.30
C ASN A 697 -26.27 -35.92 -36.29
N MET A 698 -25.02 -35.61 -35.97
CA MET A 698 -24.17 -36.30 -34.99
C MET A 698 -23.91 -37.78 -35.33
N ASP A 699 -23.80 -38.10 -36.62
CA ASP A 699 -23.43 -39.43 -37.11
C ASP A 699 -21.90 -39.65 -37.18
N GLY A 700 -21.11 -38.62 -36.86
CA GLY A 700 -19.65 -38.59 -36.92
C GLY A 700 -19.09 -38.25 -38.29
N THR A 701 -19.93 -38.02 -39.30
CA THR A 701 -19.52 -37.78 -40.70
C THR A 701 -20.26 -36.60 -41.31
N VAL A 702 -19.55 -35.49 -41.43
CA VAL A 702 -20.05 -34.27 -42.07
C VAL A 702 -20.20 -34.47 -43.58
N LYS A 703 -21.41 -34.25 -44.11
CA LYS A 703 -21.74 -34.28 -45.55
C LYS A 703 -22.62 -33.09 -45.93
N TYR A 704 -22.42 -32.55 -47.14
CA TYR A 704 -23.22 -31.42 -47.62
C TYR A 704 -24.42 -31.81 -48.50
N ALA A 705 -24.37 -32.96 -49.17
CA ALA A 705 -25.44 -33.46 -50.05
C ALA A 705 -25.56 -34.99 -49.99
N GLY A 706 -26.68 -35.52 -50.49
CA GLY A 706 -27.00 -36.95 -50.43
C GLY A 706 -27.89 -37.30 -49.23
N ALA A 707 -28.14 -38.59 -49.01
CA ALA A 707 -28.90 -39.03 -47.84
C ALA A 707 -28.11 -38.74 -46.55
N ASN A 708 -28.81 -38.33 -45.49
CA ASN A 708 -28.23 -38.00 -44.18
C ASN A 708 -27.10 -36.97 -44.27
N ASN A 709 -27.35 -35.86 -44.96
CA ASN A 709 -26.44 -34.71 -44.97
C ASN A 709 -26.79 -33.74 -43.83
N ASP A 710 -25.82 -32.92 -43.43
CA ASP A 710 -25.92 -32.01 -42.27
C ASP A 710 -26.58 -30.67 -42.61
N ARG A 711 -26.69 -30.37 -43.90
CA ARG A 711 -27.28 -29.14 -44.41
C ARG A 711 -28.81 -29.17 -44.36
N ASP A 712 -29.41 -30.32 -44.67
CA ASP A 712 -30.86 -30.44 -44.80
C ASP A 712 -31.62 -30.26 -43.48
N PRO A 713 -31.12 -30.69 -42.30
CA PRO A 713 -31.71 -30.33 -41.02
C PRO A 713 -31.88 -28.81 -40.85
N ILE A 714 -30.86 -28.01 -41.17
CA ILE A 714 -30.94 -26.53 -41.15
C ILE A 714 -32.02 -26.05 -42.11
N LEU A 715 -32.05 -26.59 -43.34
CA LEU A 715 -33.06 -26.20 -44.35
C LEU A 715 -34.48 -26.46 -43.86
N VAL A 716 -34.72 -27.63 -43.27
CA VAL A 716 -36.02 -28.04 -42.74
C VAL A 716 -36.45 -27.13 -41.60
N ASN A 717 -35.54 -26.80 -40.69
CA ASN A 717 -35.79 -25.92 -39.54
C ASN A 717 -36.21 -24.50 -39.96
N ILE A 718 -35.78 -24.08 -41.15
CA ILE A 718 -35.98 -22.75 -41.75
C ILE A 718 -37.09 -22.70 -42.81
N GLY A 719 -37.85 -23.79 -42.98
CA GLY A 719 -39.07 -23.79 -43.83
C GLY A 719 -38.90 -24.45 -45.20
N GLY A 720 -37.81 -25.20 -45.43
CA GLY A 720 -37.66 -26.19 -46.49
C GLY A 720 -37.60 -25.64 -47.92
N THR A 721 -38.74 -25.19 -48.45
CA THR A 721 -38.91 -24.81 -49.86
C THR A 721 -38.65 -23.33 -50.13
N VAL A 722 -38.84 -22.46 -49.12
CA VAL A 722 -38.52 -21.03 -49.17
C VAL A 722 -37.81 -20.67 -47.86
N PRO A 723 -36.47 -20.71 -47.81
CA PRO A 723 -35.71 -20.59 -46.57
C PRO A 723 -35.55 -19.12 -46.16
N THR A 724 -36.64 -18.46 -45.78
CA THR A 724 -36.64 -17.05 -45.32
C THR A 724 -36.86 -16.91 -43.82
N ALA A 725 -37.17 -17.99 -43.11
CA ALA A 725 -37.29 -17.93 -41.66
C ALA A 725 -35.91 -17.81 -40.99
N VAL A 726 -35.91 -17.34 -39.75
CA VAL A 726 -34.76 -17.40 -38.85
C VAL A 726 -35.28 -17.98 -37.56
N ARG A 727 -34.56 -18.95 -36.99
CA ARG A 727 -34.78 -19.35 -35.60
C ARG A 727 -33.77 -18.61 -34.75
N THR A 728 -34.22 -18.13 -33.60
CA THR A 728 -33.40 -17.36 -32.68
C THR A 728 -33.40 -18.10 -31.36
N GLU A 729 -32.23 -18.23 -30.76
CA GLU A 729 -32.09 -18.72 -29.41
C GLU A 729 -32.94 -17.88 -28.46
N GLN A 730 -33.56 -18.53 -27.49
CA GLN A 730 -34.42 -17.86 -26.52
C GLN A 730 -33.83 -18.04 -25.14
N LEU A 731 -32.58 -17.60 -25.03
CA LEU A 731 -31.85 -17.43 -23.77
C LEU A 731 -31.61 -15.92 -23.55
N PRO A 732 -31.74 -15.42 -22.30
CA PRO A 732 -31.47 -14.02 -21.95
C PRO A 732 -30.00 -13.61 -22.11
#